data_AF-A0A0D0NC45-F1
#
_entry.id   AF-A0A0D0NC45-F1
#
_cell.length_a   1.000
_cell.length_b   1.000
_cell.length_c   1.000
_cell.angle_alpha   90.00
_cell.angle_beta   90.00
_cell.angle_gamma   90.00
#
_symmetry.space_group_name_H-M   'P 1'
#
loop_
_entity.id
_entity.type
_entity.pdbx_description
1 polymer ?
#
loop_
_entity_poly.entity_id
_entity_poly.type
_entity_poly.pdbx_seq_one_letter_code
_entity_poly.pdbx_strand_id
1 'polypeptide(L)'
;MGADWTSELIVPDEQGAAPTAEDHPSAVAPPGYRPFPRMTREQCAEAVRRGGWLFKADEGHDPDGSVPVEAVEGAWQVDAHGRPLRFRPNPRYGAPLPEQPVGDGAAPLPPLHAGRRPAGRALLGWLEDPQAPRLCRIAGSSGSGRSHLLHWLAAACPADSPHPRRRTDVLLSAAESTVDTFVWRLAALLGVSAADPDELVAALIDGVPRVLVVTDLDRAGAGRLSDAAQRIAAEVLRPLLRVPWLRLVVECASDTPAAAALDVPAAVLDLDQPQWTDLDAFTRWATALAERQLPAEVYPSPALALLAARTGDGVLLDPAATPARKAETLAETWWESLPELVRAPVVVLASVRGGLDTELWGELPGSLGPFAVHEAVDLLLPADPEGRYRVWPDAFAERLARSGLDHLSIRQNLLPEQPGPQDAARLDLVLRHAVRTSTAVDDLLADPAVLVHADPSAVGLALEHAAAVRVADAGQRAELAQAEARREALADGKEFDEELARQFSDADRAAAGRTPVHRAWRLAGPRVTATDDPAERASALHCWTVAHDGGLAERFAELAGHEWRARWAFAGGTDPVHLLARHEDRLAVAVGWDVVVLDPATGRSADESFARLTDRSTVALAAGHEGGAWALRRSGAVEELRPSSDAVRRLLAAMDDGATALAARGGEQRAVATGDASGRVHLLDDRDGTDAVHSDAPLHAAPVTAVDLAHHGGHHLLVSGGLDGAVQAWMPGRGPLSPPVPARDVPVTAVAVATTPGGLVCAAAWTDGLVRVVLAGAERVTHDLRLGAPAVGLALTDEGRLCVATATGVLGIDLTTA
;
A
#
# COMPACT_ATOMS: atom_id res chain seq x y z
N MET A 1 4.16 -0.94 66.16
CA MET A 1 3.91 -0.02 65.03
C MET A 1 3.91 -0.87 63.78
N GLY A 2 2.75 -1.45 63.48
CA GLY A 2 2.55 -2.30 62.33
C GLY A 2 1.21 -1.95 61.73
N ALA A 3 1.17 -1.82 60.41
CA ALA A 3 -0.05 -1.91 59.63
C ALA A 3 0.36 -2.55 58.29
N ASP A 4 -0.08 -3.80 58.15
CA ASP A 4 -0.02 -4.63 56.96
C ASP A 4 -0.60 -3.92 55.74
N TRP A 5 0.09 -4.08 54.60
CA TRP A 5 -0.51 -3.95 53.27
C TRP A 5 -0.46 -5.33 52.63
N THR A 6 -1.44 -6.16 52.98
CA THR A 6 -1.77 -7.38 52.25
C THR A 6 -2.61 -7.01 51.03
N SER A 7 -2.21 -7.63 49.93
CA SER A 7 -2.80 -7.60 48.60
C SER A 7 -4.27 -8.04 48.63
N GLU A 8 -5.18 -7.18 48.17
CA GLU A 8 -6.44 -7.60 47.57
C GLU A 8 -6.42 -7.21 46.09
N LEU A 9 -6.32 -8.25 45.25
CA LEU A 9 -6.66 -8.23 43.84
C LEU A 9 -8.08 -7.68 43.70
N ILE A 10 -8.21 -6.47 43.17
CA ILE A 10 -9.46 -6.03 42.56
C ILE A 10 -9.55 -6.78 41.22
N VAL A 11 -10.21 -7.93 41.26
CA VAL A 11 -10.83 -8.53 40.07
C VAL A 11 -11.87 -7.52 39.59
N PRO A 12 -11.81 -7.00 38.35
CA PRO A 12 -12.90 -6.18 37.85
C PRO A 12 -14.12 -7.09 37.70
N ASP A 13 -15.17 -6.75 38.44
CA ASP A 13 -16.44 -7.45 38.52
C ASP A 13 -17.00 -7.73 37.10
N GLU A 14 -17.25 -9.01 36.82
CA GLU A 14 -17.97 -9.50 35.65
C GLU A 14 -19.44 -9.07 35.76
N GLN A 15 -19.75 -7.81 35.46
CA GLN A 15 -21.12 -7.32 35.21
C GLN A 15 -21.12 -5.89 34.64
N GLY A 16 -20.21 -5.62 33.70
CA GLY A 16 -20.30 -4.43 32.84
C GLY A 16 -21.36 -4.64 31.76
N ALA A 17 -22.60 -4.25 32.06
CA ALA A 17 -23.67 -4.08 31.06
C ALA A 17 -23.09 -3.46 29.78
N ALA A 18 -23.52 -3.98 28.62
CA ALA A 18 -23.27 -3.31 27.35
C ALA A 18 -23.58 -1.81 27.49
N PRO A 19 -22.82 -0.89 26.88
CA PRO A 19 -23.21 0.52 26.87
C PRO A 19 -24.58 0.60 26.19
N THR A 20 -25.62 0.64 27.02
CA THR A 20 -27.00 0.89 26.65
C THR A 20 -27.10 2.36 26.29
N ALA A 21 -27.86 2.63 25.22
CA ALA A 21 -28.13 3.92 24.64
C ALA A 21 -28.16 5.10 25.64
N GLU A 22 -27.15 5.96 25.54
CA GLU A 22 -27.41 7.39 25.59
C GLU A 22 -27.28 7.90 24.16
N ASP A 23 -28.39 8.36 23.59
CA ASP A 23 -28.34 9.41 22.59
C ASP A 23 -27.53 10.54 23.22
N HIS A 24 -26.33 10.83 22.70
CA HIS A 24 -25.60 12.03 23.13
C HIS A 24 -26.47 13.24 22.77
N PRO A 25 -26.96 14.03 23.75
CA PRO A 25 -27.94 15.07 23.52
C PRO A 25 -27.38 16.33 22.80
N SER A 26 -26.23 16.23 22.13
CA SER A 26 -25.51 17.36 21.52
C SER A 26 -25.36 17.30 20.00
N ALA A 27 -25.62 16.16 19.36
CA ALA A 27 -25.48 16.05 17.90
C ALA A 27 -26.73 16.60 17.19
N VAL A 28 -26.56 17.64 16.39
CA VAL A 28 -27.66 18.23 15.60
C VAL A 28 -27.72 17.50 14.26
N ALA A 29 -28.80 16.72 14.06
CA ALA A 29 -29.03 15.96 12.85
C ALA A 29 -29.92 16.75 11.86
N PRO A 30 -29.59 16.78 10.56
CA PRO A 30 -30.46 17.35 9.55
C PRO A 30 -31.73 16.50 9.33
N PRO A 31 -32.80 17.07 8.74
CA PRO A 31 -33.95 16.30 8.29
C PRO A 31 -33.52 15.15 7.34
N GLY A 32 -34.02 13.92 7.55
CA GLY A 32 -33.70 12.76 6.71
C GLY A 32 -32.55 11.86 7.17
N TYR A 33 -31.96 12.14 8.34
CA TYR A 33 -30.91 11.34 8.98
C TYR A 33 -31.21 9.82 9.04
N ARG A 34 -30.23 9.01 8.62
CA ARG A 34 -30.17 7.57 8.91
C ARG A 34 -28.86 7.23 9.64
N PRO A 35 -28.90 6.72 10.88
CA PRO A 35 -27.71 6.30 11.61
C PRO A 35 -27.04 5.10 10.92
N PHE A 36 -25.71 5.02 11.00
CA PHE A 36 -24.98 3.84 10.52
C PHE A 36 -25.35 2.58 11.32
N PRO A 37 -25.21 1.38 10.72
CA PRO A 37 -25.51 0.12 11.39
C PRO A 37 -24.62 -0.09 12.61
N ARG A 38 -25.18 -0.34 13.80
CA ARG A 38 -24.37 -0.66 14.99
C ARG A 38 -23.76 -2.06 14.87
N MET A 39 -22.55 -2.23 15.40
CA MET A 39 -21.95 -3.55 15.61
C MET A 39 -22.30 -4.10 17.00
N THR A 40 -22.68 -5.36 17.06
CA THR A 40 -22.77 -6.13 18.30
C THR A 40 -21.38 -6.58 18.76
N ARG A 41 -21.23 -6.94 20.05
CA ARG A 41 -19.97 -7.51 20.57
C ARG A 41 -19.54 -8.77 19.81
N GLU A 42 -20.49 -9.59 19.36
CA GLU A 42 -20.23 -10.78 18.56
C GLU A 42 -19.70 -10.43 17.17
N GLN A 43 -20.31 -9.44 16.51
CA GLN A 43 -19.81 -8.92 15.23
C GLN A 43 -18.42 -8.31 15.34
N CYS A 44 -18.14 -7.60 16.44
CA CYS A 44 -16.79 -7.10 16.76
C CYS A 44 -15.78 -8.24 16.89
N ALA A 45 -16.10 -9.28 17.67
CA ALA A 45 -15.23 -10.44 17.83
C ALA A 45 -15.03 -11.21 16.52
N GLU A 46 -16.07 -11.31 15.70
CA GLU A 46 -15.99 -11.90 14.36
C GLU A 46 -15.10 -11.07 13.42
N ALA A 47 -15.24 -9.75 13.44
CA ALA A 47 -14.38 -8.86 12.64
C ALA A 47 -12.90 -9.02 13.02
N VAL A 48 -12.57 -9.13 14.32
CA VAL A 48 -11.19 -9.42 14.77
C VAL A 48 -10.69 -10.75 14.23
N ARG A 49 -11.49 -11.83 14.35
CA ARG A 49 -11.14 -13.14 13.79
C ARG A 49 -10.93 -13.12 12.28
N ARG A 50 -11.64 -12.23 11.58
CA ARG A 50 -11.57 -12.04 10.13
C ARG A 50 -10.51 -11.03 9.69
N GLY A 51 -9.62 -10.60 10.58
CA GLY A 51 -8.52 -9.70 10.24
C GLY A 51 -8.92 -8.22 10.21
N GLY A 52 -9.84 -7.81 11.08
CA GLY A 52 -10.21 -6.41 11.28
C GLY A 52 -11.39 -5.93 10.45
N TRP A 53 -11.99 -6.75 9.60
CA TRP A 53 -13.06 -6.32 8.68
C TRP A 53 -14.31 -7.20 8.73
N LEU A 54 -15.48 -6.57 8.66
CA LEU A 54 -16.77 -7.23 8.56
C LEU A 54 -17.66 -6.56 7.52
N PHE A 55 -17.93 -7.26 6.42
CA PHE A 55 -18.86 -6.81 5.39
C PHE A 55 -20.31 -7.03 5.83
N LYS A 56 -21.15 -6.04 5.54
CA LYS A 56 -22.59 -6.08 5.80
C LYS A 56 -23.32 -6.18 4.47
N ALA A 57 -24.07 -7.25 4.29
CA ALA A 57 -24.94 -7.48 3.14
C ALA A 57 -26.41 -7.57 3.58
N ASP A 58 -27.32 -7.40 2.62
CA ASP A 58 -28.74 -7.63 2.81
C ASP A 58 -29.02 -9.07 3.26
N GLU A 59 -30.09 -9.26 4.03
CA GLU A 59 -30.48 -10.58 4.56
C GLU A 59 -30.62 -11.64 3.46
N GLY A 60 -30.19 -12.88 3.77
CA GLY A 60 -30.26 -14.02 2.85
C GLY A 60 -29.01 -14.27 2.00
N HIS A 61 -27.99 -13.41 2.08
CA HIS A 61 -26.71 -13.62 1.43
C HIS A 61 -25.69 -14.25 2.39
N ASP A 62 -24.94 -15.24 1.90
CA ASP A 62 -23.77 -15.75 2.59
C ASP A 62 -22.62 -14.74 2.46
N PRO A 63 -22.12 -14.13 3.54
CA PRO A 63 -21.01 -13.17 3.49
C PRO A 63 -19.69 -13.79 3.00
N ASP A 64 -19.55 -15.11 3.05
CA ASP A 64 -18.38 -15.83 2.56
C ASP A 64 -18.56 -16.32 1.10
N GLY A 65 -19.79 -16.29 0.58
CA GLY A 65 -20.18 -16.66 -0.78
C GLY A 65 -20.17 -15.52 -1.80
N SER A 66 -20.77 -15.77 -2.97
CA SER A 66 -20.95 -14.74 -4.00
C SER A 66 -22.13 -13.84 -3.62
N VAL A 67 -21.83 -12.56 -3.32
CA VAL A 67 -22.83 -11.55 -2.98
C VAL A 67 -22.85 -10.51 -4.11
N PRO A 68 -24.04 -10.20 -4.70
CA PRO A 68 -24.17 -9.10 -5.64
C PRO A 68 -23.67 -7.79 -5.02
N VAL A 69 -22.97 -6.97 -5.80
CA VAL A 69 -22.37 -5.72 -5.31
C VAL A 69 -23.46 -4.82 -4.70
N GLU A 70 -24.60 -4.72 -5.36
CA GLU A 70 -25.73 -3.91 -4.96
C GLU A 70 -26.38 -4.34 -3.64
N ALA A 71 -26.15 -5.59 -3.20
CA ALA A 71 -26.66 -6.14 -1.95
C ALA A 71 -25.68 -5.94 -0.77
N VAL A 72 -24.49 -5.38 -0.99
CA VAL A 72 -23.51 -5.09 0.05
C VAL A 72 -23.63 -3.63 0.46
N GLU A 73 -24.07 -3.35 1.69
CA GLU A 73 -24.22 -1.99 2.24
C GLU A 73 -22.86 -1.32 2.47
N GLY A 74 -21.87 -2.09 2.90
CA GLY A 74 -20.53 -1.60 3.19
C GLY A 74 -19.75 -2.56 4.09
N ALA A 75 -18.69 -2.07 4.71
CA ALA A 75 -17.91 -2.84 5.68
C ALA A 75 -17.52 -2.02 6.92
N TRP A 76 -17.53 -2.69 8.05
CA TRP A 76 -16.94 -2.20 9.29
C TRP A 76 -15.47 -2.61 9.39
N GLN A 77 -14.62 -1.65 9.75
CA GLN A 77 -13.27 -1.88 10.22
C GLN A 77 -13.25 -1.90 11.75
N VAL A 78 -12.49 -2.80 12.38
CA VAL A 78 -12.24 -2.88 13.83
C VAL A 78 -10.74 -2.93 14.12
N ASP A 79 -10.31 -2.46 15.28
CA ASP A 79 -8.93 -2.63 15.74
C ASP A 79 -8.66 -4.06 16.24
N ALA A 80 -7.41 -4.32 16.61
CA ALA A 80 -6.98 -5.57 17.22
C ALA A 80 -7.74 -5.94 18.53
N HIS A 81 -8.38 -4.96 19.17
CA HIS A 81 -9.18 -5.16 20.40
C HIS A 81 -10.68 -5.32 20.11
N GLY A 82 -11.08 -5.37 18.83
CA GLY A 82 -12.47 -5.48 18.39
C GLY A 82 -13.28 -4.22 18.56
N ARG A 83 -12.66 -3.07 18.75
CA ARG A 83 -13.35 -1.79 18.79
C ARG A 83 -13.62 -1.32 17.37
N PRO A 84 -14.86 -0.97 17.00
CA PRO A 84 -15.17 -0.43 15.69
C PRO A 84 -14.35 0.83 15.41
N LEU A 85 -13.61 0.82 14.31
CA LEU A 85 -12.88 1.96 13.79
C LEU A 85 -13.77 2.75 12.85
N ARG A 86 -14.24 2.20 11.74
CA ARG A 86 -15.00 3.00 10.78
C ARG A 86 -15.90 2.13 9.93
N PHE A 87 -17.09 2.65 9.59
CA PHE A 87 -17.91 2.08 8.53
C PHE A 87 -17.57 2.73 7.19
N ARG A 88 -17.29 1.90 6.19
CA ARG A 88 -17.08 2.32 4.80
C ARG A 88 -18.28 1.86 3.97
N PRO A 89 -19.16 2.79 3.54
CA PRO A 89 -20.29 2.43 2.70
C PRO A 89 -19.81 2.00 1.31
N ASN A 90 -20.48 1.03 0.72
CA ASN A 90 -20.29 0.68 -0.68
C ASN A 90 -21.01 1.74 -1.54
N PRO A 91 -20.29 2.48 -2.42
CA PRO A 91 -20.91 3.50 -3.27
C PRO A 91 -21.92 2.93 -4.27
N ARG A 92 -21.90 1.61 -4.51
CA ARG A 92 -22.83 0.90 -5.40
C ARG A 92 -23.95 0.17 -4.66
N TYR A 93 -24.12 0.39 -3.35
CA TYR A 93 -25.24 -0.20 -2.62
C TYR A 93 -26.58 0.27 -3.20
N GLY A 94 -27.48 -0.68 -3.49
CA GLY A 94 -28.77 -0.40 -4.14
C GLY A 94 -28.69 0.02 -5.62
N ALA A 95 -27.48 0.07 -6.20
CA ALA A 95 -27.25 0.44 -7.60
C ALA A 95 -26.65 -0.77 -8.35
N PRO A 96 -27.44 -1.47 -9.19
CA PRO A 96 -26.94 -2.63 -9.92
C PRO A 96 -25.80 -2.24 -10.87
N LEU A 97 -24.86 -3.17 -11.07
CA LEU A 97 -23.80 -2.97 -12.05
C LEU A 97 -24.41 -2.76 -13.44
N PRO A 98 -23.96 -1.76 -14.21
CA PRO A 98 -24.42 -1.61 -15.58
C PRO A 98 -24.10 -2.87 -16.38
N GLU A 99 -25.08 -3.42 -17.08
CA GLU A 99 -24.87 -4.56 -17.97
C GLU A 99 -23.86 -4.15 -19.04
N GLN A 100 -22.67 -4.76 -19.01
CA GLN A 100 -21.71 -4.57 -20.09
C GLN A 100 -22.12 -5.47 -21.26
N PRO A 101 -22.34 -4.90 -22.46
CA PRO A 101 -22.66 -5.69 -23.63
C PRO A 101 -21.48 -6.62 -23.94
N VAL A 102 -21.78 -7.89 -24.18
CA VAL A 102 -20.77 -8.84 -24.69
C VAL A 102 -20.38 -8.36 -26.09
N GLY A 103 -19.14 -7.94 -26.26
CA GLY A 103 -18.64 -7.49 -27.56
C GLY A 103 -18.51 -8.67 -28.53
N ASP A 104 -19.07 -8.53 -29.72
CA ASP A 104 -18.79 -9.46 -30.82
C ASP A 104 -17.35 -9.22 -31.32
N GLY A 105 -16.48 -10.23 -31.18
CA GLY A 105 -15.11 -10.19 -31.71
C GLY A 105 -13.99 -10.50 -30.72
N ALA A 106 -14.13 -11.54 -29.89
CA ALA A 106 -13.03 -11.99 -29.03
C ALA A 106 -11.84 -12.47 -29.87
N ALA A 107 -10.64 -11.95 -29.58
CA ALA A 107 -9.41 -12.45 -30.17
C ALA A 107 -9.26 -13.96 -29.88
N PRO A 108 -8.70 -14.75 -30.81
CA PRO A 108 -8.44 -16.15 -30.56
C PRO A 108 -7.48 -16.30 -29.36
N LEU A 109 -7.79 -17.27 -28.49
CA LEU A 109 -6.96 -17.54 -27.31
C LEU A 109 -5.51 -17.87 -27.74
N PRO A 110 -4.50 -17.33 -27.05
CA PRO A 110 -3.11 -17.67 -27.33
C PRO A 110 -2.87 -19.17 -27.14
N PRO A 111 -1.97 -19.78 -27.93
CA PRO A 111 -1.68 -21.21 -27.82
C PRO A 111 -1.07 -21.53 -26.46
N LEU A 112 -1.54 -22.63 -25.86
CA LEU A 112 -0.99 -23.17 -24.63
C LEU A 112 -0.29 -24.51 -24.93
N HIS A 113 1.04 -24.51 -24.83
CA HIS A 113 1.92 -25.61 -25.24
C HIS A 113 2.11 -26.66 -24.12
N ALA A 114 3.01 -27.62 -24.34
CA ALA A 114 3.36 -28.68 -23.39
C ALA A 114 2.16 -29.45 -22.81
N GLY A 115 1.11 -29.64 -23.61
CA GLY A 115 -0.11 -30.35 -23.20
C GLY A 115 -0.97 -29.63 -22.15
N ARG A 116 -0.72 -28.36 -21.82
CA ARG A 116 -1.38 -27.64 -20.70
C ARG A 116 -2.81 -27.15 -20.98
N ARG A 117 -3.41 -27.50 -22.11
CA ARG A 117 -4.80 -27.13 -22.46
C ARG A 117 -5.85 -27.54 -21.41
N PRO A 118 -5.79 -28.72 -20.75
CA PRO A 118 -6.74 -29.07 -19.69
C PRO A 118 -6.69 -28.09 -18.51
N ALA A 119 -5.49 -27.69 -18.07
CA ALA A 119 -5.31 -26.70 -17.01
C ALA A 119 -5.89 -25.33 -17.40
N GLY A 120 -5.59 -24.86 -18.62
CA GLY A 120 -6.13 -23.60 -19.13
C GLY A 120 -7.65 -23.58 -19.21
N ARG A 121 -8.27 -24.69 -19.65
CA ARG A 121 -9.75 -24.80 -19.68
C ARG A 121 -10.36 -24.77 -18.29
N ALA A 122 -9.74 -25.42 -17.30
CA ALA A 122 -10.23 -25.39 -15.92
C ALA A 122 -10.17 -23.98 -15.32
N LEU A 123 -9.12 -23.20 -15.62
CA LEU A 123 -9.02 -21.81 -15.17
C LEU A 123 -10.08 -20.90 -15.81
N LEU A 124 -10.31 -21.04 -17.12
CA LEU A 124 -11.38 -20.31 -17.79
C LEU A 124 -12.76 -20.68 -17.21
N GLY A 125 -12.99 -21.97 -16.95
CA GLY A 125 -14.23 -22.42 -16.30
C GLY A 125 -14.39 -21.86 -14.89
N TRP A 126 -13.32 -21.80 -14.10
CA TRP A 126 -13.32 -21.18 -12.79
C TRP A 126 -13.69 -19.68 -12.87
N LEU A 127 -13.10 -18.93 -13.82
CA LEU A 127 -13.43 -17.51 -14.02
C LEU A 127 -14.91 -17.27 -14.33
N GLU A 128 -15.53 -18.18 -15.06
CA GLU A 128 -16.93 -18.06 -15.50
C GLU A 128 -17.95 -18.53 -14.47
N ASP A 129 -17.56 -19.45 -13.60
CA ASP A 129 -18.41 -20.04 -12.58
C ASP A 129 -18.56 -19.10 -11.35
N PRO A 130 -19.76 -18.56 -11.10
CA PRO A 130 -20.01 -17.71 -9.93
C PRO A 130 -20.08 -18.49 -8.62
N GLN A 131 -20.21 -19.82 -8.66
CA GLN A 131 -20.21 -20.69 -7.48
C GLN A 131 -18.81 -21.20 -7.11
N ALA A 132 -17.83 -21.02 -8.00
CA ALA A 132 -16.47 -21.40 -7.71
C ALA A 132 -15.90 -20.55 -6.56
N PRO A 133 -15.02 -21.12 -5.71
CA PRO A 133 -14.39 -20.38 -4.62
C PRO A 133 -13.63 -19.17 -5.14
N ARG A 134 -13.56 -18.10 -4.34
CA ARG A 134 -12.88 -16.85 -4.70
C ARG A 134 -11.36 -16.99 -4.82
N LEU A 135 -10.76 -18.03 -4.22
CA LEU A 135 -9.35 -18.37 -4.40
C LEU A 135 -9.19 -19.55 -5.37
N CYS A 136 -8.31 -19.40 -6.34
CA CYS A 136 -7.75 -20.49 -7.14
C CYS A 136 -6.24 -20.57 -6.94
N ARG A 137 -5.75 -21.66 -6.35
CA ARG A 137 -4.32 -21.89 -6.15
C ARG A 137 -3.75 -22.77 -7.27
N ILE A 138 -2.71 -22.28 -7.93
CA ILE A 138 -1.92 -23.07 -8.89
C ILE A 138 -0.74 -23.67 -8.14
N ALA A 139 -0.83 -24.97 -7.87
CA ALA A 139 0.18 -25.74 -7.17
C ALA A 139 1.00 -26.59 -8.16
N GLY A 140 1.96 -27.31 -7.62
CA GLY A 140 2.90 -28.15 -8.37
C GLY A 140 4.35 -27.77 -8.06
N SER A 141 5.23 -28.70 -8.37
CA SER A 141 6.68 -28.57 -8.21
C SER A 141 7.26 -27.42 -9.03
N SER A 142 8.43 -26.94 -8.62
CA SER A 142 9.20 -25.95 -9.40
C SER A 142 9.39 -26.48 -10.83
N GLY A 143 9.17 -25.61 -11.83
CA GLY A 143 9.28 -26.00 -13.24
C GLY A 143 8.06 -26.72 -13.85
N SER A 144 7.01 -27.00 -13.07
CA SER A 144 5.75 -27.55 -13.60
C SER A 144 5.03 -26.61 -14.58
N GLY A 145 5.37 -25.32 -14.63
CA GLY A 145 4.79 -24.35 -15.58
C GLY A 145 3.69 -23.46 -14.99
N ARG A 146 3.61 -23.36 -13.65
CA ARG A 146 2.63 -22.52 -12.94
C ARG A 146 2.66 -21.07 -13.40
N SER A 147 3.83 -20.43 -13.39
CA SER A 147 3.99 -19.04 -13.82
C SER A 147 3.63 -18.86 -15.29
N HIS A 148 4.03 -19.78 -16.17
CA HIS A 148 3.68 -19.74 -17.60
C HIS A 148 2.16 -19.82 -17.81
N LEU A 149 1.46 -20.68 -17.06
CA LEU A 149 0.00 -20.78 -17.13
C LEU A 149 -0.69 -19.48 -16.71
N LEU A 150 -0.18 -18.79 -15.70
CA LEU A 150 -0.73 -17.52 -15.23
C LEU A 150 -0.45 -16.35 -16.17
N HIS A 151 0.73 -16.30 -16.80
CA HIS A 151 1.01 -15.33 -17.87
C HIS A 151 0.13 -15.60 -19.10
N TRP A 152 -0.10 -16.87 -19.45
CA TRP A 152 -1.07 -17.24 -20.47
C TRP A 152 -2.48 -16.77 -20.12
N LEU A 153 -2.92 -16.93 -18.86
CA LEU A 153 -4.24 -16.48 -18.42
C LEU A 153 -4.41 -14.96 -18.57
N ALA A 154 -3.42 -14.19 -18.13
CA ALA A 154 -3.44 -12.73 -18.27
C ALA A 154 -3.48 -12.30 -19.74
N ALA A 155 -2.72 -12.95 -20.63
CA ALA A 155 -2.76 -12.69 -22.07
C ALA A 155 -4.07 -13.14 -22.74
N ALA A 156 -4.65 -14.25 -22.27
CA ALA A 156 -5.90 -14.80 -22.78
C ALA A 156 -7.15 -14.05 -22.30
N CYS A 157 -7.04 -13.35 -21.19
CA CYS A 157 -8.13 -12.67 -20.49
C CYS A 157 -7.65 -11.30 -19.98
N PRO A 158 -7.32 -10.34 -20.88
CA PRO A 158 -6.86 -9.02 -20.45
C PRO A 158 -7.98 -8.22 -19.76
N ALA A 159 -7.63 -7.12 -19.09
CA ALA A 159 -8.58 -6.30 -18.32
C ALA A 159 -9.70 -5.70 -19.19
N ASP A 160 -9.42 -5.41 -20.46
CA ASP A 160 -10.34 -4.87 -21.47
C ASP A 160 -11.07 -5.96 -22.29
N SER A 161 -11.01 -7.22 -21.83
CA SER A 161 -11.65 -8.35 -22.48
C SER A 161 -13.14 -8.09 -22.78
N PRO A 162 -13.62 -8.41 -24.00
CA PRO A 162 -15.04 -8.25 -24.36
C PRO A 162 -15.96 -9.23 -23.60
N HIS A 163 -15.37 -10.21 -22.89
CA HIS A 163 -16.07 -11.12 -22.02
C HIS A 163 -15.89 -10.68 -20.57
N PRO A 164 -16.90 -10.04 -19.94
CA PRO A 164 -16.73 -9.39 -18.63
C PRO A 164 -16.38 -10.37 -17.49
N ARG A 165 -16.64 -11.67 -17.67
CA ARG A 165 -16.26 -12.74 -16.72
C ARG A 165 -14.87 -13.34 -16.98
N ARG A 166 -14.25 -13.05 -18.13
CA ARG A 166 -12.91 -13.52 -18.53
C ARG A 166 -11.96 -12.35 -18.61
N ARG A 167 -11.65 -11.78 -17.44
CA ARG A 167 -10.68 -10.70 -17.30
C ARG A 167 -9.72 -10.98 -16.17
N THR A 168 -8.53 -10.41 -16.31
CA THR A 168 -7.46 -10.36 -15.33
C THR A 168 -7.14 -8.89 -15.16
N ASP A 169 -7.57 -8.32 -14.03
CA ASP A 169 -7.42 -6.89 -13.77
C ASP A 169 -5.97 -6.57 -13.39
N VAL A 170 -5.29 -7.49 -12.69
CA VAL A 170 -3.91 -7.33 -12.23
C VAL A 170 -3.13 -8.64 -12.38
N LEU A 171 -1.88 -8.54 -12.87
CA LEU A 171 -0.85 -9.58 -12.77
C LEU A 171 0.35 -9.02 -11.99
N LEU A 172 0.70 -9.62 -10.86
CA LEU A 172 1.76 -9.17 -9.98
C LEU A 172 2.65 -10.34 -9.52
N SER A 173 3.96 -10.23 -9.70
CA SER A 173 4.90 -11.17 -9.09
C SER A 173 5.24 -10.75 -7.66
N ALA A 174 5.10 -11.68 -6.73
CA ALA A 174 5.49 -11.53 -5.33
C ALA A 174 6.98 -11.83 -5.09
N ALA A 175 7.73 -12.25 -6.12
CA ALA A 175 9.14 -12.57 -6.00
C ALA A 175 9.91 -11.42 -5.36
N GLU A 176 10.70 -11.73 -4.33
CA GLU A 176 11.56 -10.77 -3.62
C GLU A 176 10.83 -9.53 -3.07
N SER A 177 9.50 -9.61 -2.91
CA SER A 177 8.70 -8.55 -2.30
C SER A 177 8.63 -8.73 -0.79
N THR A 178 8.54 -7.62 -0.07
CA THR A 178 8.13 -7.57 1.34
C THR A 178 6.61 -7.37 1.40
N VAL A 179 6.01 -7.41 2.58
CA VAL A 179 4.57 -7.10 2.73
C VAL A 179 4.27 -5.71 2.20
N ASP A 180 5.05 -4.72 2.63
CA ASP A 180 4.85 -3.32 2.26
C ASP A 180 5.00 -3.11 0.75
N THR A 181 6.10 -3.57 0.13
CA THR A 181 6.31 -3.38 -1.31
C THR A 181 5.31 -4.16 -2.14
N PHE A 182 4.83 -5.32 -1.67
CA PHE A 182 3.74 -6.04 -2.31
C PHE A 182 2.43 -5.24 -2.30
N VAL A 183 2.06 -4.65 -1.16
CA VAL A 183 0.87 -3.80 -1.03
C VAL A 183 0.98 -2.57 -1.93
N TRP A 184 2.10 -1.86 -1.90
CA TRP A 184 2.26 -0.63 -2.69
C TRP A 184 2.22 -0.89 -4.19
N ARG A 185 2.86 -1.98 -4.66
CA ARG A 185 2.80 -2.38 -6.08
C ARG A 185 1.40 -2.80 -6.50
N LEU A 186 0.70 -3.54 -5.64
CA LEU A 186 -0.68 -3.95 -5.90
C LEU A 186 -1.60 -2.72 -5.96
N ALA A 187 -1.47 -1.79 -5.03
CA ALA A 187 -2.23 -0.53 -5.00
C ALA A 187 -1.99 0.30 -6.27
N ALA A 188 -0.72 0.44 -6.68
CA ALA A 188 -0.33 1.14 -7.90
C ALA A 188 -0.96 0.52 -9.16
N LEU A 189 -0.89 -0.81 -9.30
CA LEU A 189 -1.51 -1.53 -10.42
C LEU A 189 -3.04 -1.40 -10.44
N LEU A 190 -3.66 -1.22 -9.27
CA LEU A 190 -5.10 -1.01 -9.12
C LEU A 190 -5.52 0.46 -9.30
N GLY A 191 -4.57 1.39 -9.43
CA GLY A 191 -4.84 2.82 -9.50
C GLY A 191 -5.38 3.42 -8.19
N VAL A 192 -5.09 2.78 -7.04
CA VAL A 192 -5.49 3.25 -5.70
C VAL A 192 -4.26 3.59 -4.86
N SER A 193 -4.45 4.38 -3.81
CA SER A 193 -3.39 4.65 -2.83
C SER A 193 -3.63 3.87 -1.55
N ALA A 194 -2.65 3.09 -1.12
CA ALA A 194 -2.65 2.36 0.14
C ALA A 194 -1.24 2.20 0.68
N ALA A 195 -1.03 2.59 1.94
CA ALA A 195 0.23 2.44 2.66
C ALA A 195 0.39 1.06 3.31
N ASP A 196 -0.72 0.40 3.62
CA ASP A 196 -0.76 -0.88 4.33
C ASP A 196 -1.94 -1.75 3.86
N PRO A 197 -2.04 -3.02 4.32
CA PRO A 197 -3.09 -3.92 3.88
C PRO A 197 -4.51 -3.44 4.22
N ASP A 198 -4.69 -2.74 5.34
CA ASP A 198 -6.00 -2.23 5.76
C ASP A 198 -6.46 -1.08 4.86
N GLU A 199 -5.55 -0.17 4.51
CA GLU A 199 -5.82 0.87 3.51
C GLU A 199 -6.13 0.27 2.14
N LEU A 200 -5.48 -0.83 1.76
CA LEU A 200 -5.76 -1.52 0.50
C LEU A 200 -7.15 -2.15 0.49
N VAL A 201 -7.54 -2.86 1.55
CA VAL A 201 -8.90 -3.39 1.69
C VAL A 201 -9.91 -2.25 1.65
N ALA A 202 -9.65 -1.17 2.39
CA ALA A 202 -10.48 0.02 2.42
C ALA A 202 -10.70 0.66 1.05
N ALA A 203 -9.64 0.77 0.24
CA ALA A 203 -9.69 1.33 -1.11
C ALA A 203 -10.50 0.45 -2.07
N LEU A 204 -10.58 -0.86 -1.80
CA LEU A 204 -11.31 -1.83 -2.61
C LEU A 204 -12.79 -2.00 -2.19
N ILE A 205 -13.26 -1.21 -1.20
CA ILE A 205 -14.69 -1.09 -0.85
C ILE A 205 -15.39 -0.12 -1.83
N ASP A 206 -15.23 -0.33 -3.13
CA ASP A 206 -15.75 0.51 -4.21
C ASP A 206 -16.84 -0.18 -5.06
N GLY A 207 -17.12 -1.44 -4.75
CA GLY A 207 -18.09 -2.27 -5.46
C GLY A 207 -17.64 -2.69 -6.86
N VAL A 208 -16.36 -2.58 -7.20
CA VAL A 208 -15.87 -2.96 -8.54
C VAL A 208 -15.30 -4.38 -8.50
N PRO A 209 -15.93 -5.36 -9.18
CA PRO A 209 -15.39 -6.72 -9.19
C PRO A 209 -14.05 -6.80 -9.88
N ARG A 210 -13.11 -7.59 -9.33
CA ARG A 210 -11.77 -7.73 -9.91
C ARG A 210 -11.23 -9.15 -9.75
N VAL A 211 -10.36 -9.55 -10.67
CA VAL A 211 -9.55 -10.77 -10.62
C VAL A 211 -8.08 -10.39 -10.54
N LEU A 212 -7.43 -10.76 -9.44
CA LEU A 212 -6.01 -10.49 -9.21
C LEU A 212 -5.22 -11.80 -9.37
N VAL A 213 -4.14 -11.75 -10.15
CA VAL A 213 -3.25 -12.88 -10.39
C VAL A 213 -1.90 -12.61 -9.73
N VAL A 214 -1.48 -13.50 -8.82
CA VAL A 214 -0.23 -13.39 -8.07
C VAL A 214 0.69 -14.55 -8.46
N THR A 215 1.88 -14.24 -9.00
CA THR A 215 2.91 -15.24 -9.32
C THR A 215 4.01 -15.27 -8.26
N ASP A 216 4.78 -16.35 -8.23
CA ASP A 216 6.01 -16.45 -7.43
C ASP A 216 5.83 -16.19 -5.91
N LEU A 217 4.67 -16.49 -5.30
CA LEU A 217 4.45 -16.24 -3.87
C LEU A 217 5.50 -16.93 -2.99
N ASP A 218 5.88 -18.15 -3.33
CA ASP A 218 6.91 -18.92 -2.60
C ASP A 218 8.32 -18.28 -2.68
N ARG A 219 8.52 -17.29 -3.57
CA ARG A 219 9.80 -16.59 -3.77
C ARG A 219 9.80 -15.19 -3.15
N ALA A 220 8.75 -14.81 -2.42
CA ALA A 220 8.72 -13.55 -1.69
C ALA A 220 9.82 -13.49 -0.62
N GLY A 221 10.32 -12.28 -0.38
CA GLY A 221 11.46 -12.03 0.52
C GLY A 221 12.77 -12.68 0.10
N ALA A 222 13.80 -12.48 0.91
CA ALA A 222 15.14 -13.05 0.75
C ALA A 222 15.94 -12.94 2.06
N GLY A 223 16.98 -13.76 2.20
CA GLY A 223 17.85 -13.73 3.38
C GLY A 223 17.07 -13.94 4.68
N ARG A 224 17.16 -12.99 5.61
CA ARG A 224 16.43 -13.00 6.90
C ARG A 224 14.92 -12.75 6.81
N LEU A 225 14.38 -12.51 5.61
CA LEU A 225 12.96 -12.26 5.35
C LEU A 225 12.28 -13.47 4.69
N SER A 226 12.69 -14.70 5.03
CA SER A 226 12.18 -15.93 4.42
C SER A 226 10.72 -16.25 4.77
N ASP A 227 10.16 -15.58 5.78
CA ASP A 227 8.76 -15.65 6.18
C ASP A 227 7.85 -14.72 5.36
N ALA A 228 8.41 -13.85 4.50
CA ALA A 228 7.65 -12.88 3.72
C ALA A 228 6.51 -13.51 2.89
N ALA A 229 6.72 -14.71 2.33
CA ALA A 229 5.67 -15.43 1.59
C ALA A 229 4.45 -15.76 2.48
N GLN A 230 4.70 -16.23 3.71
CA GLN A 230 3.67 -16.51 4.70
C GLN A 230 2.98 -15.22 5.14
N ARG A 231 3.75 -14.16 5.36
CA ARG A 231 3.23 -12.85 5.76
C ARG A 231 2.36 -12.22 4.67
N ILE A 232 2.78 -12.21 3.41
CA ILE A 232 1.96 -11.73 2.29
C ILE A 232 0.65 -12.53 2.19
N ALA A 233 0.72 -13.85 2.32
CA ALA A 233 -0.47 -14.71 2.33
C ALA A 233 -1.44 -14.35 3.48
N ALA A 234 -0.93 -14.23 4.70
CA ALA A 234 -1.72 -14.03 5.92
C ALA A 234 -2.22 -12.58 6.09
N GLU A 235 -1.35 -11.60 5.86
CA GLU A 235 -1.55 -10.17 6.13
C GLU A 235 -2.18 -9.44 4.94
N VAL A 236 -2.08 -9.96 3.70
CA VAL A 236 -2.59 -9.27 2.49
C VAL A 236 -3.61 -10.10 1.73
N LEU A 237 -3.22 -11.26 1.21
CA LEU A 237 -4.08 -12.03 0.29
C LEU A 237 -5.34 -12.57 0.99
N ARG A 238 -5.19 -13.07 2.22
CA ARG A 238 -6.33 -13.58 3.01
C ARG A 238 -7.34 -12.48 3.39
N PRO A 239 -6.93 -11.28 3.83
CA PRO A 239 -7.83 -10.14 3.99
C PRO A 239 -8.52 -9.70 2.69
N LEU A 240 -7.79 -9.65 1.56
CA LEU A 240 -8.39 -9.30 0.26
C LEU A 240 -9.50 -10.24 -0.17
N LEU A 241 -9.38 -11.54 0.13
CA LEU A 241 -10.44 -12.53 -0.12
C LEU A 241 -11.71 -12.30 0.71
N ARG A 242 -11.74 -11.34 1.64
CA ARG A 242 -12.96 -10.94 2.33
C ARG A 242 -13.80 -9.99 1.50
N VAL A 243 -13.20 -9.19 0.62
CA VAL A 243 -13.92 -8.28 -0.27
C VAL A 243 -14.82 -9.10 -1.21
N PRO A 244 -16.16 -8.96 -1.14
CA PRO A 244 -17.11 -9.90 -1.77
C PRO A 244 -16.93 -10.08 -3.29
N TRP A 245 -16.44 -9.03 -3.95
CA TRP A 245 -16.31 -8.97 -5.41
C TRP A 245 -14.88 -9.18 -5.92
N LEU A 246 -13.94 -9.58 -5.05
CA LEU A 246 -12.58 -9.93 -5.46
C LEU A 246 -12.41 -11.44 -5.63
N ARG A 247 -11.69 -11.83 -6.69
CA ARG A 247 -11.19 -13.19 -6.88
C ARG A 247 -9.68 -13.17 -7.01
N LEU A 248 -9.01 -14.18 -6.47
CA LEU A 248 -7.55 -14.32 -6.51
C LEU A 248 -7.17 -15.61 -7.24
N VAL A 249 -6.19 -15.53 -8.13
CA VAL A 249 -5.44 -16.69 -8.63
C VAL A 249 -4.01 -16.58 -8.13
N VAL A 250 -3.52 -17.58 -7.40
CA VAL A 250 -2.21 -17.50 -6.72
C VAL A 250 -1.36 -18.70 -7.10
N GLU A 251 -0.16 -18.45 -7.62
CA GLU A 251 0.89 -19.46 -7.72
C GLU A 251 1.50 -19.69 -6.33
N CYS A 252 1.30 -20.87 -5.77
CA CYS A 252 1.87 -21.27 -4.49
C CYS A 252 1.97 -22.79 -4.42
N ALA A 253 3.13 -23.31 -4.03
CA ALA A 253 3.38 -24.73 -3.92
C ALA A 253 2.51 -25.36 -2.81
N SER A 254 2.25 -26.65 -2.95
CA SER A 254 1.65 -27.43 -1.86
C SER A 254 2.61 -27.49 -0.67
N ASP A 255 2.05 -27.61 0.54
CA ASP A 255 2.81 -27.84 1.77
C ASP A 255 3.82 -26.74 2.18
N THR A 256 3.61 -25.50 1.75
CA THR A 256 4.39 -24.34 2.21
C THR A 256 3.68 -23.57 3.34
N PRO A 257 4.40 -22.80 4.18
CA PRO A 257 3.79 -21.92 5.17
C PRO A 257 2.83 -20.88 4.55
N ALA A 258 3.13 -20.40 3.34
CA ALA A 258 2.26 -19.51 2.59
C ALA A 258 0.95 -20.20 2.17
N ALA A 259 1.04 -21.43 1.68
CA ALA A 259 -0.12 -22.27 1.39
C ALA A 259 -0.99 -22.52 2.63
N ALA A 260 -0.37 -22.78 3.79
CA ALA A 260 -1.08 -22.98 5.05
C ALA A 260 -1.73 -21.68 5.58
N ALA A 261 -1.13 -20.52 5.31
CA ALA A 261 -1.71 -19.22 5.65
C ALA A 261 -2.96 -18.89 4.81
N LEU A 262 -3.09 -19.46 3.61
CA LEU A 262 -4.27 -19.37 2.74
C LEU A 262 -5.33 -20.43 3.08
N ASP A 263 -5.59 -20.65 4.38
CA ASP A 263 -6.61 -21.59 4.87
C ASP A 263 -8.02 -21.02 4.67
N VAL A 264 -8.48 -21.05 3.43
CA VAL A 264 -9.81 -20.65 2.98
C VAL A 264 -10.30 -21.62 1.88
N PRO A 265 -11.61 -21.68 1.60
CA PRO A 265 -12.11 -22.46 0.46
C PRO A 265 -11.42 -22.03 -0.84
N ALA A 266 -10.79 -22.99 -1.52
CA ALA A 266 -10.00 -22.74 -2.73
C ALA A 266 -10.16 -23.86 -3.76
N ALA A 267 -10.17 -23.48 -5.04
CA ALA A 267 -9.92 -24.42 -6.13
C ALA A 267 -8.41 -24.64 -6.21
N VAL A 268 -7.95 -25.89 -6.30
CA VAL A 268 -6.51 -26.20 -6.37
C VAL A 268 -6.21 -26.95 -7.66
N LEU A 269 -5.37 -26.35 -8.51
CA LEU A 269 -4.84 -26.98 -9.72
C LEU A 269 -3.37 -27.31 -9.48
N ASP A 270 -3.11 -28.53 -9.04
CA ASP A 270 -1.76 -29.05 -8.85
C ASP A 270 -1.19 -29.59 -10.17
N LEU A 271 -0.32 -28.82 -10.81
CA LEU A 271 0.19 -29.09 -12.15
C LEU A 271 1.12 -30.31 -12.26
N ASP A 272 1.49 -30.93 -11.14
CA ASP A 272 2.17 -32.22 -11.14
C ASP A 272 1.20 -33.39 -11.36
N GLN A 273 -0.12 -33.17 -11.22
CA GLN A 273 -1.13 -34.20 -11.48
C GLN A 273 -1.36 -34.39 -12.98
N PRO A 274 -1.30 -35.64 -13.50
CA PRO A 274 -1.46 -35.95 -14.93
C PRO A 274 -2.72 -35.38 -15.59
N GLN A 275 -3.83 -35.24 -14.87
CA GLN A 275 -5.10 -34.73 -15.40
C GLN A 275 -5.01 -33.31 -15.99
N TRP A 276 -3.99 -32.54 -15.59
CA TRP A 276 -3.78 -31.17 -16.06
C TRP A 276 -2.85 -31.07 -17.28
N THR A 277 -2.34 -32.21 -17.77
CA THR A 277 -1.43 -32.29 -18.91
C THR A 277 -1.86 -33.38 -19.87
N ASP A 278 -2.32 -32.98 -21.05
CA ASP A 278 -2.60 -33.90 -22.15
C ASP A 278 -1.32 -34.64 -22.55
N LEU A 279 -1.32 -35.96 -22.32
CA LEU A 279 -0.15 -36.82 -22.52
C LEU A 279 0.32 -36.81 -23.97
N ASP A 280 -0.58 -36.99 -24.93
CA ASP A 280 -0.22 -37.08 -26.35
C ASP A 280 0.35 -35.74 -26.87
N ALA A 281 -0.24 -34.63 -26.46
CA ALA A 281 0.25 -33.30 -26.81
C ALA A 281 1.58 -32.98 -26.12
N PHE A 282 1.77 -33.39 -24.88
CA PHE A 282 3.05 -33.27 -24.18
C PHE A 282 4.13 -34.11 -24.87
N THR A 283 3.86 -35.37 -25.19
CA THR A 283 4.81 -36.24 -25.88
C THR A 283 5.22 -35.66 -27.23
N ARG A 284 4.28 -35.21 -28.06
CA ARG A 284 4.61 -34.56 -29.35
C ARG A 284 5.49 -33.32 -29.17
N TRP A 285 5.18 -32.49 -28.18
CA TRP A 285 5.97 -31.30 -27.86
C TRP A 285 7.37 -31.68 -27.36
N ALA A 286 7.48 -32.65 -26.45
CA ALA A 286 8.74 -33.10 -25.87
C ALA A 286 9.66 -33.73 -26.92
N THR A 287 9.13 -34.57 -27.83
CA THR A 287 9.89 -35.13 -28.95
C THR A 287 10.43 -34.05 -29.87
N ALA A 288 9.67 -32.98 -30.11
CA ALA A 288 10.11 -31.86 -30.93
C ALA A 288 11.24 -31.03 -30.30
N LEU A 289 11.44 -31.08 -28.96
CA LEU A 289 12.51 -30.35 -28.28
C LEU A 289 13.90 -30.94 -28.52
N ALA A 290 14.00 -32.27 -28.62
CA ALA A 290 15.27 -33.00 -28.67
C ALA A 290 15.45 -33.83 -29.95
N GLU A 291 14.47 -33.80 -30.86
CA GLU A 291 14.36 -34.67 -32.03
C GLU A 291 14.45 -36.18 -31.70
N ARG A 292 14.16 -36.55 -30.45
CA ARG A 292 14.21 -37.91 -29.90
C ARG A 292 13.18 -38.10 -28.79
N GLN A 293 12.95 -39.34 -28.42
CA GLN A 293 12.07 -39.66 -27.29
C GLN A 293 12.78 -39.37 -25.96
N LEU A 294 12.17 -38.55 -25.10
CA LEU A 294 12.64 -38.28 -23.75
C LEU A 294 12.14 -39.35 -22.75
N PRO A 295 12.80 -39.52 -21.58
CA PRO A 295 12.35 -40.44 -20.53
C PRO A 295 10.91 -40.15 -20.11
N ALA A 296 10.10 -41.19 -19.86
CA ALA A 296 8.69 -41.02 -19.50
C ALA A 296 8.54 -40.30 -18.15
N GLU A 297 9.54 -40.40 -17.28
CA GLU A 297 9.59 -39.87 -15.92
C GLU A 297 9.62 -38.33 -15.86
N VAL A 298 9.83 -37.64 -17.00
CA VAL A 298 9.76 -36.17 -17.10
C VAL A 298 8.33 -35.64 -17.19
N TYR A 299 7.38 -36.49 -17.59
CA TYR A 299 5.95 -36.13 -17.60
C TYR A 299 5.43 -36.00 -16.15
N PRO A 300 4.61 -35.00 -15.83
CA PRO A 300 4.02 -33.97 -16.72
C PRO A 300 4.77 -32.62 -16.76
N SER A 301 6.03 -32.56 -16.31
CA SER A 301 6.76 -31.30 -16.11
C SER A 301 7.45 -30.78 -17.39
N PRO A 302 7.09 -29.57 -17.87
CA PRO A 302 7.77 -28.94 -19.01
C PRO A 302 9.24 -28.64 -18.73
N ALA A 303 9.61 -28.18 -17.53
CA ALA A 303 11.00 -27.88 -17.21
C ALA A 303 11.87 -29.14 -17.14
N LEU A 304 11.35 -30.26 -16.62
CA LEU A 304 12.08 -31.53 -16.67
C LEU A 304 12.30 -31.98 -18.11
N ALA A 305 11.30 -31.84 -18.98
CA ALA A 305 11.45 -32.18 -20.40
C ALA A 305 12.47 -31.27 -21.11
N LEU A 306 12.43 -29.95 -20.86
CA LEU A 306 13.41 -29.01 -21.40
C LEU A 306 14.83 -29.33 -20.92
N LEU A 307 15.01 -29.60 -19.63
CA LEU A 307 16.33 -29.93 -19.09
C LEU A 307 16.82 -31.29 -19.60
N ALA A 308 15.95 -32.30 -19.67
CA ALA A 308 16.27 -33.61 -20.24
C ALA A 308 16.62 -33.54 -21.74
N ALA A 309 16.01 -32.62 -22.49
CA ALA A 309 16.37 -32.35 -23.89
C ALA A 309 17.78 -31.78 -24.02
N ARG A 310 18.28 -31.05 -23.01
CA ARG A 310 19.64 -30.51 -22.96
C ARG A 310 20.68 -31.49 -22.38
N THR A 311 20.24 -32.57 -21.74
CA THR A 311 21.12 -33.67 -21.34
C THR A 311 21.32 -34.66 -22.48
N GLY A 312 22.49 -35.30 -22.54
CA GLY A 312 22.76 -36.38 -23.49
C GLY A 312 21.88 -37.63 -23.26
N ASP A 313 22.00 -38.61 -24.16
CA ASP A 313 21.28 -39.87 -24.04
C ASP A 313 21.74 -40.70 -22.83
N GLY A 314 20.82 -41.49 -22.25
CA GLY A 314 21.14 -42.50 -21.24
C GLY A 314 20.97 -42.07 -19.78
N VAL A 315 20.45 -40.87 -19.49
CA VAL A 315 20.11 -40.49 -18.11
C VAL A 315 18.97 -41.34 -17.59
N LEU A 316 19.22 -42.09 -16.52
CA LEU A 316 18.22 -42.89 -15.83
C LEU A 316 17.62 -42.08 -14.68
N LEU A 317 16.32 -41.79 -14.79
CA LEU A 317 15.55 -41.18 -13.71
C LEU A 317 14.86 -42.27 -12.91
N ASP A 318 15.00 -42.22 -11.59
CA ASP A 318 14.23 -43.09 -10.70
C ASP A 318 12.73 -42.72 -10.79
N PRO A 319 11.85 -43.65 -11.22
CA PRO A 319 10.42 -43.38 -11.32
C PRO A 319 9.80 -42.96 -9.97
N ALA A 320 10.31 -43.49 -8.86
CA ALA A 320 9.83 -43.22 -7.51
C ALA A 320 10.36 -41.89 -6.92
N ALA A 321 11.36 -41.27 -7.55
CA ALA A 321 11.91 -40.01 -7.09
C ALA A 321 10.92 -38.85 -7.27
N THR A 322 10.97 -37.89 -6.34
CA THR A 322 10.19 -36.66 -6.41
C THR A 322 10.59 -35.83 -7.64
N PRO A 323 9.70 -34.96 -8.17
CA PRO A 323 10.05 -34.06 -9.27
C PRO A 323 11.29 -33.20 -8.99
N ALA A 324 11.44 -32.72 -7.75
CA ALA A 324 12.61 -31.96 -7.32
C ALA A 324 13.90 -32.79 -7.43
N ARG A 325 13.88 -34.06 -6.99
CA ARG A 325 15.06 -34.92 -7.08
C ARG A 325 15.41 -35.27 -8.52
N LYS A 326 14.41 -35.51 -9.37
CA LYS A 326 14.60 -35.70 -10.82
C LYS A 326 15.23 -34.46 -11.46
N ALA A 327 14.79 -33.26 -11.08
CA ALA A 327 15.36 -32.01 -11.56
C ALA A 327 16.84 -31.86 -11.19
N GLU A 328 17.20 -32.18 -9.95
CA GLU A 328 18.60 -32.16 -9.50
C GLU A 328 19.49 -33.13 -10.28
N THR A 329 19.04 -34.37 -10.49
CA THR A 329 19.80 -35.37 -11.26
C THR A 329 20.04 -34.89 -12.69
N LEU A 330 19.01 -34.36 -13.35
CA LEU A 330 19.16 -33.80 -14.70
C LEU A 330 20.09 -32.59 -14.72
N ALA A 331 20.01 -31.71 -13.71
CA ALA A 331 20.84 -30.51 -13.65
C ALA A 331 22.31 -30.83 -13.42
N GLU A 332 22.61 -31.83 -12.58
CA GLU A 332 23.97 -32.33 -12.35
C GLU A 332 24.56 -32.92 -13.64
N THR A 333 23.79 -33.75 -14.36
CA THR A 333 24.25 -34.30 -15.65
C THR A 333 24.43 -33.22 -16.72
N TRP A 334 23.50 -32.26 -16.78
CA TRP A 334 23.60 -31.11 -17.67
C TRP A 334 24.88 -30.31 -17.40
N TRP A 335 25.15 -29.99 -16.14
CA TRP A 335 26.34 -29.26 -15.73
C TRP A 335 27.64 -29.97 -16.08
N GLU A 336 27.71 -31.28 -15.89
CA GLU A 336 28.86 -32.10 -16.28
C GLU A 336 29.12 -32.07 -17.79
N SER A 337 28.05 -31.96 -18.60
CA SER A 337 28.14 -31.90 -20.07
C SER A 337 28.59 -30.53 -20.61
N LEU A 338 28.53 -29.47 -19.81
CA LEU A 338 28.85 -28.12 -20.25
C LEU A 338 30.34 -27.95 -20.55
N PRO A 339 30.71 -27.30 -21.69
CA PRO A 339 32.09 -26.87 -21.96
C PRO A 339 32.69 -26.01 -20.86
N GLU A 340 34.01 -26.07 -20.67
CA GLU A 340 34.71 -25.30 -19.63
C GLU A 340 34.49 -23.79 -19.76
N LEU A 341 34.45 -23.27 -20.99
CA LEU A 341 34.22 -21.85 -21.30
C LEU A 341 32.88 -21.32 -20.77
N VAL A 342 31.83 -22.14 -20.76
CA VAL A 342 30.48 -21.71 -20.36
C VAL A 342 30.18 -21.95 -18.88
N ARG A 343 31.01 -22.72 -18.17
CA ARG A 343 30.80 -22.99 -16.74
C ARG A 343 30.93 -21.74 -15.88
N ALA A 344 31.91 -20.88 -16.18
CA ALA A 344 32.12 -19.62 -15.47
C ALA A 344 30.92 -18.67 -15.56
N PRO A 345 30.40 -18.32 -16.77
CA PRO A 345 29.21 -17.47 -16.86
C PRO A 345 27.98 -18.11 -16.21
N VAL A 346 27.80 -19.42 -16.27
CA VAL A 346 26.66 -20.09 -15.59
C VAL A 346 26.76 -20.01 -14.07
N VAL A 347 27.96 -20.11 -13.48
CA VAL A 347 28.16 -19.89 -12.02
C VAL A 347 27.85 -18.45 -11.65
N VAL A 348 28.25 -17.49 -12.48
CA VAL A 348 27.90 -16.06 -12.31
C VAL A 348 26.39 -15.87 -12.36
N LEU A 349 25.69 -16.49 -13.30
CA LEU A 349 24.24 -16.43 -13.42
C LEU A 349 23.52 -17.05 -12.21
N ALA A 350 23.99 -18.21 -11.74
CA ALA A 350 23.50 -18.84 -10.51
C ALA A 350 23.75 -17.97 -9.26
N SER A 351 24.77 -17.11 -9.34
CA SER A 351 25.10 -16.12 -8.31
C SER A 351 24.22 -14.87 -8.38
N VAL A 352 23.12 -14.86 -9.14
CA VAL A 352 22.10 -13.81 -9.05
C VAL A 352 20.71 -14.44 -8.95
N ARG A 353 19.81 -13.82 -8.17
CA ARG A 353 18.41 -14.24 -8.04
C ARG A 353 17.53 -13.30 -8.89
N GLY A 354 16.52 -13.84 -9.54
CA GLY A 354 15.64 -13.07 -10.46
C GLY A 354 15.99 -13.19 -11.94
N GLY A 355 17.19 -13.67 -12.26
CA GLY A 355 17.68 -13.83 -13.63
C GLY A 355 18.23 -12.54 -14.24
N LEU A 356 18.94 -12.66 -15.36
CA LEU A 356 19.63 -11.56 -16.04
C LEU A 356 19.36 -11.57 -17.53
N ASP A 357 19.27 -10.39 -18.14
CA ASP A 357 19.48 -10.27 -19.57
C ASP A 357 20.96 -10.55 -19.93
N THR A 358 21.23 -10.74 -21.22
CA THR A 358 22.58 -11.09 -21.68
C THR A 358 23.59 -9.95 -21.57
N GLU A 359 23.13 -8.70 -21.54
CA GLU A 359 24.00 -7.52 -21.47
C GLU A 359 24.57 -7.39 -20.06
N LEU A 360 23.72 -7.29 -19.05
CA LEU A 360 24.11 -7.20 -17.65
C LEU A 360 24.85 -8.47 -17.19
N TRP A 361 24.47 -9.64 -17.69
CA TRP A 361 25.21 -10.88 -17.42
C TRP A 361 26.64 -10.82 -17.95
N GLY A 362 26.86 -10.22 -19.12
CA GLY A 362 28.19 -10.05 -19.72
C GLY A 362 29.09 -9.08 -18.94
N GLU A 363 28.51 -8.12 -18.23
CA GLU A 363 29.25 -7.12 -17.43
C GLU A 363 29.76 -7.65 -16.09
N LEU A 364 29.17 -8.74 -15.58
CA LEU A 364 29.51 -9.24 -14.25
C LEU A 364 30.94 -9.81 -14.18
N PRO A 365 31.68 -9.57 -13.08
CA PRO A 365 33.00 -10.14 -12.90
C PRO A 365 32.98 -11.67 -12.97
N GLY A 366 33.86 -12.26 -13.77
CA GLY A 366 33.92 -13.71 -13.97
C GLY A 366 32.96 -14.26 -15.02
N SER A 367 32.15 -13.44 -15.69
CA SER A 367 31.29 -13.85 -16.82
C SER A 367 32.09 -14.25 -18.07
N LEU A 368 33.36 -13.83 -18.14
CA LEU A 368 34.23 -13.91 -19.33
C LEU A 368 33.72 -13.07 -20.53
N GLY A 369 32.80 -12.13 -20.27
CA GLY A 369 32.31 -11.15 -21.23
C GLY A 369 31.16 -11.65 -22.12
N PRO A 370 30.63 -10.77 -23.00
CA PRO A 370 29.43 -11.05 -23.81
C PRO A 370 29.54 -12.27 -24.72
N PHE A 371 30.75 -12.61 -25.19
CA PHE A 371 30.98 -13.78 -26.03
C PHE A 371 30.68 -15.09 -25.29
N ALA A 372 31.23 -15.27 -24.08
CA ALA A 372 31.00 -16.49 -23.30
C ALA A 372 29.54 -16.61 -22.83
N VAL A 373 28.89 -15.47 -22.56
CA VAL A 373 27.45 -15.41 -22.28
C VAL A 373 26.63 -15.86 -23.48
N HIS A 374 26.96 -15.39 -24.69
CA HIS A 374 26.27 -15.81 -25.91
C HIS A 374 26.36 -17.33 -26.13
N GLU A 375 27.55 -17.92 -25.95
CA GLU A 375 27.75 -19.38 -26.03
C GLU A 375 26.95 -20.14 -24.96
N ALA A 376 26.69 -19.53 -23.80
CA ALA A 376 25.95 -20.17 -22.71
C ALA A 376 24.42 -20.14 -22.92
N VAL A 377 23.87 -19.13 -23.61
CA VAL A 377 22.43 -18.96 -23.83
C VAL A 377 21.80 -20.19 -24.50
N ASP A 378 22.43 -20.71 -25.55
CA ASP A 378 21.92 -21.87 -26.30
C ASP A 378 21.94 -23.18 -25.48
N LEU A 379 22.63 -23.18 -24.33
CA LEU A 379 22.77 -24.33 -23.44
C LEU A 379 21.85 -24.24 -22.20
N LEU A 380 21.21 -23.08 -21.97
CA LEU A 380 20.30 -22.84 -20.85
C LEU A 380 18.82 -23.05 -21.21
N LEU A 381 17.98 -23.17 -20.18
CA LEU A 381 16.53 -23.09 -20.36
C LEU A 381 16.16 -21.75 -21.01
N PRO A 382 15.06 -21.70 -21.79
CA PRO A 382 14.58 -20.47 -22.38
C PRO A 382 14.41 -19.37 -21.34
N ALA A 383 14.69 -18.13 -21.74
CA ALA A 383 14.44 -16.96 -20.91
C ALA A 383 12.96 -16.86 -20.51
N ASP A 384 12.71 -16.15 -19.41
CA ASP A 384 11.36 -15.75 -19.03
C ASP A 384 10.75 -14.75 -20.05
N PRO A 385 9.45 -14.40 -19.93
CA PRO A 385 8.82 -13.44 -20.84
C PRO A 385 9.51 -12.06 -20.90
N GLU A 386 10.28 -11.69 -19.87
CA GLU A 386 11.07 -10.46 -19.81
C GLU A 386 12.46 -10.62 -20.44
N GLY A 387 12.79 -11.78 -20.99
CA GLY A 387 14.09 -12.05 -21.62
C GLY A 387 15.22 -12.35 -20.64
N ARG A 388 14.90 -12.68 -19.38
CA ARG A 388 15.90 -12.99 -18.35
C ARG A 388 16.20 -14.47 -18.26
N TYR A 389 17.49 -14.79 -18.23
CA TYR A 389 18.01 -16.14 -18.05
C TYR A 389 18.23 -16.45 -16.57
N ARG A 390 18.04 -17.71 -16.20
CA ARG A 390 18.31 -18.20 -14.84
C ARG A 390 18.77 -19.65 -14.87
N VAL A 391 19.48 -20.05 -13.82
CA VAL A 391 19.82 -21.46 -13.59
C VAL A 391 18.69 -22.13 -12.82
N TRP A 392 18.25 -23.30 -13.27
CA TRP A 392 17.20 -24.10 -12.65
C TRP A 392 17.65 -25.56 -12.49
N PRO A 393 17.25 -26.28 -11.42
CA PRO A 393 16.40 -25.83 -10.31
C PRO A 393 17.11 -24.89 -9.33
N ASP A 394 16.34 -24.13 -8.55
CA ASP A 394 16.87 -23.14 -7.61
C ASP A 394 17.86 -23.76 -6.60
N ALA A 395 17.56 -24.95 -6.07
CA ALA A 395 18.45 -25.68 -5.17
C ALA A 395 19.80 -26.06 -5.82
N PHE A 396 19.82 -26.27 -7.15
CA PHE A 396 21.05 -26.49 -7.89
C PHE A 396 21.81 -25.17 -8.11
N ALA A 397 21.11 -24.10 -8.49
CA ALA A 397 21.69 -22.77 -8.63
C ALA A 397 22.34 -22.29 -7.32
N GLU A 398 21.67 -22.46 -6.18
CA GLU A 398 22.20 -22.13 -4.85
C GLU A 398 23.50 -22.88 -4.51
N ARG A 399 23.64 -24.13 -4.94
CA ARG A 399 24.89 -24.90 -4.77
C ARG A 399 26.01 -24.31 -5.62
N LEU A 400 25.75 -23.97 -6.88
CA LEU A 400 26.72 -23.33 -7.77
C LEU A 400 27.15 -21.95 -7.25
N ALA A 401 26.23 -21.19 -6.66
CA ALA A 401 26.48 -19.84 -6.14
C ALA A 401 27.46 -19.81 -4.96
N ARG A 402 27.70 -20.92 -4.25
CA ARG A 402 28.59 -20.96 -3.06
C ARG A 402 30.05 -20.63 -3.37
N SER A 403 30.49 -20.91 -4.60
CA SER A 403 31.82 -20.55 -5.14
C SER A 403 31.77 -19.32 -6.05
N GLY A 404 30.69 -18.55 -5.94
CA GLY A 404 30.29 -17.53 -6.90
C GLY A 404 30.85 -16.14 -6.65
N LEU A 405 30.10 -15.14 -7.13
CA LEU A 405 30.46 -13.73 -7.11
C LEU A 405 30.65 -13.16 -5.69
N ASP A 406 31.73 -12.39 -5.53
CA ASP A 406 31.96 -11.55 -4.36
C ASP A 406 31.22 -10.20 -4.50
N HIS A 407 30.53 -9.78 -3.44
CA HIS A 407 29.69 -8.59 -3.48
C HIS A 407 30.49 -7.30 -3.73
N LEU A 408 31.68 -7.18 -3.12
CA LEU A 408 32.54 -6.00 -3.31
C LEU A 408 32.97 -5.89 -4.78
N SER A 409 33.31 -7.02 -5.39
CA SER A 409 33.69 -7.10 -6.81
C SER A 409 32.55 -6.69 -7.74
N ILE A 410 31.30 -7.14 -7.48
CA ILE A 410 30.13 -6.70 -8.26
C ILE A 410 29.97 -5.18 -8.14
N ARG A 411 29.97 -4.66 -6.91
CA ARG A 411 29.78 -3.23 -6.65
C ARG A 411 30.81 -2.37 -7.37
N GLN A 412 32.10 -2.73 -7.29
CA GLN A 412 33.19 -1.98 -7.91
C GLN A 412 33.18 -2.03 -9.44
N ASN A 413 32.68 -3.12 -10.04
CA ASN A 413 32.62 -3.25 -11.49
C ASN A 413 31.38 -2.59 -12.10
N LEU A 414 30.24 -2.63 -11.39
CA LEU A 414 28.95 -2.19 -11.92
C LEU A 414 28.59 -0.75 -11.56
N LEU A 415 28.93 -0.27 -10.36
CA LEU A 415 28.43 1.02 -9.89
C LEU A 415 29.47 2.13 -10.08
N PRO A 416 29.11 3.26 -10.73
CA PRO A 416 29.94 4.44 -10.74
C PRO A 416 29.96 5.10 -9.34
N GLU A 417 30.85 6.07 -9.13
CA GLU A 417 30.90 6.86 -7.89
C GLU A 417 29.60 7.64 -7.63
N GLN A 418 28.91 8.06 -8.69
CA GLN A 418 27.63 8.78 -8.63
C GLN A 418 26.63 8.08 -9.57
N PRO A 419 25.76 7.20 -9.03
CA PRO A 419 24.79 6.48 -9.84
C PRO A 419 23.69 7.41 -10.36
N GLY A 420 23.23 7.17 -11.58
CA GLY A 420 22.12 7.90 -12.20
C GLY A 420 20.99 6.98 -12.69
N PRO A 421 19.98 7.51 -13.40
CA PRO A 421 18.86 6.74 -13.92
C PRO A 421 19.27 5.56 -14.81
N GLN A 422 20.37 5.69 -15.55
CA GLN A 422 20.92 4.63 -16.41
C GLN A 422 21.48 3.43 -15.63
N ASP A 423 21.70 3.57 -14.33
CA ASP A 423 22.31 2.55 -13.48
C ASP A 423 21.26 1.74 -12.69
N ALA A 424 19.96 1.99 -12.91
CA ALA A 424 18.85 1.36 -12.18
C ALA A 424 18.97 -0.17 -12.09
N ALA A 425 19.12 -0.86 -13.23
CA ALA A 425 19.25 -2.32 -13.25
C ALA A 425 20.51 -2.83 -12.50
N ARG A 426 21.61 -2.06 -12.51
CA ARG A 426 22.85 -2.40 -11.78
C ARG A 426 22.67 -2.20 -10.28
N LEU A 427 22.01 -1.13 -9.86
CA LEU A 427 21.64 -0.88 -8.47
C LEU A 427 20.76 -2.00 -7.93
N ASP A 428 19.75 -2.41 -8.69
CA ASP A 428 18.82 -3.49 -8.31
C ASP A 428 19.57 -4.79 -8.05
N LEU A 429 20.47 -5.16 -8.97
CA LEU A 429 21.31 -6.33 -8.86
C LEU A 429 22.18 -6.27 -7.61
N VAL A 430 22.87 -5.15 -7.38
CA VAL A 430 23.75 -4.97 -6.22
C VAL A 430 22.97 -5.09 -4.91
N LEU A 431 21.82 -4.42 -4.80
CA LEU A 431 20.97 -4.46 -3.60
C LEU A 431 20.42 -5.87 -3.34
N ARG A 432 19.86 -6.54 -4.36
CA ARG A 432 19.34 -7.91 -4.23
C ARG A 432 20.45 -8.91 -3.91
N HIS A 433 21.63 -8.74 -4.50
CA HIS A 433 22.80 -9.57 -4.18
C HIS A 433 23.21 -9.40 -2.72
N ALA A 434 23.29 -8.16 -2.22
CA ALA A 434 23.64 -7.89 -0.83
C ALA A 434 22.68 -8.55 0.17
N VAL A 435 21.37 -8.43 -0.06
CA VAL A 435 20.35 -9.09 0.78
C VAL A 435 20.57 -10.60 0.81
N ARG A 436 20.85 -11.19 -0.35
CA ARG A 436 21.07 -12.63 -0.47
C ARG A 436 22.34 -13.08 0.24
N THR A 437 23.44 -12.34 0.11
CA THR A 437 24.71 -12.65 0.79
C THR A 437 24.77 -12.11 2.22
N SER A 438 23.70 -11.49 2.72
CA SER A 438 23.63 -10.80 4.01
C SER A 438 24.80 -9.82 4.20
N THR A 439 25.17 -9.12 3.12
CA THR A 439 26.22 -8.10 3.12
C THR A 439 25.64 -6.75 3.54
N ALA A 440 26.36 -6.02 4.39
CA ALA A 440 25.92 -4.70 4.84
C ALA A 440 25.90 -3.71 3.66
N VAL A 441 24.82 -2.92 3.58
CA VAL A 441 24.58 -1.92 2.52
C VAL A 441 24.05 -0.59 3.07
N ASP A 442 24.23 -0.33 4.37
CA ASP A 442 23.80 0.93 4.98
C ASP A 442 24.44 2.15 4.31
N ASP A 443 25.65 2.02 3.76
CA ASP A 443 26.34 3.08 3.03
C ASP A 443 25.68 3.37 1.67
N LEU A 444 25.26 2.33 0.94
CA LEU A 444 24.47 2.49 -0.29
C LEU A 444 23.08 3.06 0.01
N LEU A 445 22.43 2.60 1.08
CA LEU A 445 21.10 3.07 1.47
C LEU A 445 21.09 4.48 2.07
N ALA A 446 22.27 5.04 2.40
CA ALA A 446 22.44 6.44 2.80
C ALA A 446 22.63 7.41 1.61
N ASP A 447 22.85 6.88 0.40
CA ASP A 447 22.96 7.65 -0.82
C ASP A 447 21.57 7.92 -1.43
N PRO A 448 21.13 9.19 -1.53
CA PRO A 448 19.81 9.52 -2.07
C PRO A 448 19.67 9.11 -3.54
N ALA A 449 20.75 9.07 -4.32
CA ALA A 449 20.71 8.63 -5.71
C ALA A 449 20.33 7.15 -5.82
N VAL A 450 20.84 6.30 -4.92
CA VAL A 450 20.47 4.88 -4.85
C VAL A 450 18.98 4.71 -4.55
N LEU A 451 18.45 5.44 -3.56
CA LEU A 451 17.04 5.33 -3.16
C LEU A 451 16.07 5.82 -4.24
N VAL A 452 16.52 6.74 -5.09
CA VAL A 452 15.70 7.38 -6.12
C VAL A 452 15.75 6.60 -7.45
N HIS A 453 16.92 6.08 -7.84
CA HIS A 453 17.10 5.44 -9.14
C HIS A 453 16.87 3.92 -9.15
N ALA A 454 17.11 3.22 -8.05
CA ALA A 454 16.85 1.78 -7.97
C ALA A 454 15.35 1.45 -8.00
N ASP A 455 15.01 0.22 -8.37
CA ASP A 455 13.69 -0.38 -8.23
C ASP A 455 13.24 -0.30 -6.75
N PRO A 456 12.06 0.29 -6.48
CA PRO A 456 11.53 0.41 -5.12
C PRO A 456 11.42 -0.94 -4.39
N SER A 457 11.20 -2.04 -5.12
CA SER A 457 11.13 -3.37 -4.51
C SER A 457 12.50 -3.82 -3.99
N ALA A 458 13.57 -3.58 -4.76
CA ALA A 458 14.95 -3.88 -4.35
C ALA A 458 15.39 -3.04 -3.14
N VAL A 459 15.07 -1.74 -3.13
CA VAL A 459 15.38 -0.83 -2.01
C VAL A 459 14.59 -1.23 -0.77
N GLY A 460 13.27 -1.47 -0.89
CA GLY A 460 12.43 -1.89 0.22
C GLY A 460 12.89 -3.22 0.82
N LEU A 461 13.27 -4.18 -0.01
CA LEU A 461 13.84 -5.45 0.43
C LEU A 461 15.16 -5.25 1.19
N ALA A 462 16.05 -4.40 0.68
CA ALA A 462 17.34 -4.11 1.31
C ALA A 462 17.19 -3.39 2.66
N LEU A 463 16.29 -2.41 2.76
CA LEU A 463 15.99 -1.70 4.00
C LEU A 463 15.41 -2.63 5.07
N GLU A 464 14.42 -3.46 4.72
CA GLU A 464 13.82 -4.42 5.65
C GLU A 464 14.84 -5.50 6.09
N HIS A 465 15.70 -5.94 5.16
CA HIS A 465 16.77 -6.88 5.49
C HIS A 465 17.80 -6.27 6.45
N ALA A 466 18.27 -5.05 6.17
CA ALA A 466 19.20 -4.33 7.05
C ALA A 466 18.60 -4.08 8.44
N ALA A 467 17.31 -3.74 8.50
CA ALA A 467 16.58 -3.63 9.77
C ALA A 467 16.56 -4.97 10.51
N ALA A 468 16.23 -6.07 9.85
CA ALA A 468 16.22 -7.41 10.45
C ALA A 468 17.61 -7.85 10.95
N VAL A 469 18.69 -7.51 10.23
CA VAL A 469 20.08 -7.76 10.68
C VAL A 469 20.37 -6.97 11.95
N ARG A 470 20.08 -5.66 11.99
CA ARG A 470 20.29 -4.83 13.18
C ARG A 470 19.51 -5.31 14.40
N VAL A 471 18.26 -5.72 14.21
CA VAL A 471 17.41 -6.28 15.28
C VAL A 471 18.04 -7.56 15.83
N ALA A 472 18.53 -8.45 14.97
CA ALA A 472 19.20 -9.67 15.38
C ALA A 472 20.50 -9.38 16.15
N ASP A 473 21.33 -8.47 15.67
CA ASP A 473 22.58 -8.09 16.33
C ASP A 473 22.35 -7.39 17.68
N ALA A 474 21.34 -6.53 17.77
CA ALA A 474 20.89 -5.96 19.03
C ALA A 474 20.39 -7.05 19.99
N GLY A 475 19.66 -8.03 19.47
CA GLY A 475 19.17 -9.14 20.26
C GLY A 475 20.28 -10.01 20.85
N GLN A 476 21.30 -10.33 20.05
CA GLN A 476 22.47 -11.07 20.51
C GLN A 476 23.29 -10.27 21.55
N ARG A 477 23.46 -8.96 21.36
CA ARG A 477 24.12 -8.10 22.35
C ARG A 477 23.34 -8.01 23.65
N ALA A 478 22.02 -7.89 23.59
CA ALA A 478 21.16 -7.86 24.77
C ALA A 478 21.24 -9.17 25.55
N GLU A 479 21.24 -10.32 24.88
CA GLU A 479 21.38 -11.64 25.54
C GLU A 479 22.73 -11.78 26.26
N LEU A 480 23.82 -11.30 25.64
CA LEU A 480 25.14 -11.28 26.28
C LEU A 480 25.17 -10.34 27.51
N ALA A 481 24.60 -9.14 27.38
CA ALA A 481 24.52 -8.17 28.48
C ALA A 481 23.65 -8.68 29.64
N GLN A 482 22.51 -9.32 29.36
CA GLN A 482 21.67 -9.96 30.38
C GLN A 482 22.40 -11.10 31.09
N ALA A 483 23.15 -11.93 30.35
CA ALA A 483 23.93 -13.01 30.94
C ALA A 483 25.04 -12.50 31.87
N GLU A 484 25.68 -11.38 31.51
CA GLU A 484 26.68 -10.72 32.35
C GLU A 484 26.05 -10.07 33.59
N ALA A 485 25.00 -9.27 33.44
CA ALA A 485 24.28 -8.64 34.54
C ALA A 485 23.71 -9.67 35.54
N ARG A 486 23.21 -10.81 35.04
CA ARG A 486 22.76 -11.92 35.89
C ARG A 486 23.90 -12.54 36.70
N ARG A 487 25.10 -12.68 36.11
CA ARG A 487 26.29 -13.19 36.82
C ARG A 487 26.74 -12.21 37.90
N GLU A 488 26.74 -10.90 37.61
CA GLU A 488 27.08 -9.86 38.57
C GLU A 488 26.08 -9.78 39.73
N ALA A 489 24.77 -9.80 39.44
CA ALA A 489 23.74 -9.82 40.48
C ALA A 489 23.87 -11.03 41.41
N LEU A 490 24.14 -12.21 40.83
CA LEU A 490 24.40 -13.43 41.60
C LEU A 490 25.67 -13.33 42.45
N ALA A 491 26.73 -12.70 41.93
CA ALA A 491 27.98 -12.47 42.67
C ALA A 491 27.81 -11.48 43.84
N ASP A 492 26.96 -10.46 43.66
CA ASP A 492 26.65 -9.44 44.65
C ASP A 492 25.57 -9.87 45.67
N GLY A 493 24.97 -11.05 45.50
CA GLY A 493 23.84 -11.52 46.32
C GLY A 493 22.54 -10.71 46.13
N LYS A 494 22.40 -10.03 44.99
CA LYS A 494 21.21 -9.26 44.61
C LYS A 494 20.26 -10.10 43.75
N GLU A 495 18.98 -9.82 43.85
CA GLU A 495 17.97 -10.38 42.95
C GLU A 495 18.03 -9.69 41.58
N PHE A 496 17.95 -10.48 40.51
CA PHE A 496 17.97 -9.99 39.13
C PHE A 496 16.55 -9.92 38.58
N ASP A 497 16.10 -8.73 38.16
CA ASP A 497 14.78 -8.53 37.57
C ASP A 497 14.77 -8.91 36.08
N GLU A 498 14.29 -10.12 35.79
CA GLU A 498 14.21 -10.67 34.43
C GLU A 498 13.16 -9.95 33.56
N GLU A 499 12.11 -9.36 34.16
CA GLU A 499 11.03 -8.70 33.42
C GLU A 499 11.49 -7.33 32.92
N LEU A 500 12.06 -6.52 33.80
CA LEU A 500 12.56 -5.20 33.43
C LEU A 500 13.69 -5.29 32.40
N ALA A 501 14.60 -6.25 32.56
CA ALA A 501 15.69 -6.49 31.60
C ALA A 501 15.16 -6.88 30.22
N ARG A 502 14.08 -7.69 30.15
CA ARG A 502 13.42 -8.04 28.89
C ARG A 502 12.76 -6.83 28.25
N GLN A 503 12.03 -6.02 29.00
CA GLN A 503 11.38 -4.80 28.48
C GLN A 503 12.38 -3.82 27.87
N PHE A 504 13.52 -3.58 28.54
CA PHE A 504 14.60 -2.76 27.96
C PHE A 504 15.18 -3.37 26.70
N SER A 505 15.40 -4.69 26.69
CA SER A 505 15.95 -5.40 25.52
C SER A 505 14.99 -5.37 24.33
N ASP A 506 13.70 -5.49 24.56
CA ASP A 506 12.66 -5.40 23.53
C ASP A 506 12.57 -3.97 22.97
N ALA A 507 12.70 -2.96 23.83
CA ALA A 507 12.77 -1.56 23.41
C ALA A 507 14.02 -1.27 22.56
N ASP A 508 15.19 -1.77 22.97
CA ASP A 508 16.45 -1.63 22.23
C ASP A 508 16.39 -2.35 20.87
N ARG A 509 15.84 -3.57 20.84
CA ARG A 509 15.59 -4.33 19.59
C ARG A 509 14.67 -3.54 18.66
N ALA A 510 13.57 -3.00 19.19
CA ALA A 510 12.61 -2.22 18.41
C ALA A 510 13.23 -0.92 17.86
N ALA A 511 14.12 -0.27 18.61
CA ALA A 511 14.85 0.92 18.19
C ALA A 511 15.90 0.60 17.11
N ALA A 512 16.63 -0.52 17.24
CA ALA A 512 17.69 -0.92 16.32
C ALA A 512 17.20 -1.12 14.87
N GLY A 513 15.95 -1.55 14.68
CA GLY A 513 15.36 -1.73 13.35
C GLY A 513 14.96 -0.43 12.65
N ARG A 514 14.85 0.70 13.37
CA ARG A 514 14.20 1.93 12.87
C ARG A 514 15.21 3.03 12.60
N THR A 515 15.65 3.18 11.35
CA THR A 515 16.43 4.36 10.92
C THR A 515 15.54 5.47 10.36
N PRO A 516 16.01 6.74 10.39
CA PRO A 516 15.38 7.86 9.69
C PRO A 516 14.98 7.53 8.24
N VAL A 517 15.92 6.96 7.48
CA VAL A 517 15.73 6.59 6.07
C VAL A 517 14.66 5.51 5.92
N HIS A 518 14.71 4.45 6.73
CA HIS A 518 13.73 3.37 6.67
C HIS A 518 12.31 3.85 7.01
N ARG A 519 12.18 4.75 7.99
CA ARG A 519 10.89 5.36 8.32
C ARG A 519 10.38 6.26 7.19
N ALA A 520 11.23 7.15 6.66
CA ALA A 520 10.86 8.03 5.55
C ALA A 520 10.46 7.21 4.31
N TRP A 521 11.18 6.12 4.03
CA TRP A 521 10.87 5.17 2.96
C TRP A 521 9.48 4.55 3.15
N ARG A 522 9.14 4.06 4.35
CA ARG A 522 7.80 3.51 4.63
C ARG A 522 6.68 4.52 4.44
N LEU A 523 6.90 5.78 4.83
CA LEU A 523 5.90 6.84 4.69
C LEU A 523 5.75 7.31 3.23
N ALA A 524 6.83 7.29 2.44
CA ALA A 524 6.83 7.65 1.02
C ALA A 524 6.52 6.48 0.07
N GLY A 525 6.58 5.25 0.58
CA GLY A 525 6.55 3.99 -0.17
C GLY A 525 5.46 3.85 -1.22
N PRO A 526 4.19 4.19 -0.91
CA PRO A 526 3.10 4.16 -1.89
C PRO A 526 3.39 4.98 -3.14
N ARG A 527 3.92 6.20 -2.99
CA ARG A 527 4.26 7.04 -4.15
C ARG A 527 5.53 6.60 -4.82
N VAL A 528 6.56 6.27 -4.04
CA VAL A 528 7.87 5.86 -4.59
C VAL A 528 7.71 4.63 -5.50
N THR A 529 6.78 3.74 -5.15
CA THR A 529 6.46 2.54 -5.94
C THR A 529 5.52 2.81 -7.11
N ALA A 530 4.63 3.80 -7.01
CA ALA A 530 3.64 4.12 -8.03
C ALA A 530 4.17 4.98 -9.19
N THR A 531 5.43 5.41 -9.14
CA THR A 531 6.04 6.27 -10.17
C THR A 531 7.39 5.72 -10.62
N ASP A 532 7.64 5.84 -11.92
CA ASP A 532 8.94 5.58 -12.53
C ASP A 532 9.80 6.84 -12.62
N ASP A 533 9.23 8.02 -12.31
CA ASP A 533 9.95 9.29 -12.32
C ASP A 533 10.83 9.44 -11.06
N PRO A 534 12.17 9.45 -11.20
CA PRO A 534 13.06 9.62 -10.06
C PRO A 534 12.85 10.96 -9.33
N ALA A 535 12.47 12.03 -10.04
CA ALA A 535 12.23 13.34 -9.40
C ALA A 535 11.00 13.31 -8.48
N GLU A 536 9.95 12.56 -8.85
CA GLU A 536 8.79 12.37 -7.99
C GLU A 536 9.10 11.50 -6.77
N ARG A 537 9.94 10.45 -6.93
CA ARG A 537 10.43 9.64 -5.80
C ARG A 537 11.21 10.50 -4.81
N ALA A 538 12.11 11.33 -5.33
CA ALA A 538 12.89 12.27 -4.52
C ALA A 538 11.98 13.27 -3.79
N SER A 539 10.95 13.81 -4.46
CA SER A 539 9.99 14.73 -3.85
C SER A 539 9.23 14.11 -2.67
N ALA A 540 8.77 12.86 -2.82
CA ALA A 540 8.08 12.13 -1.76
C ALA A 540 9.02 11.81 -0.58
N LEU A 541 10.27 11.41 -0.85
CA LEU A 541 11.27 11.14 0.19
C LEU A 541 11.69 12.42 0.93
N HIS A 542 11.84 13.55 0.24
CA HIS A 542 12.11 14.86 0.85
C HIS A 542 11.08 15.21 1.93
N CYS A 543 9.78 15.01 1.63
CA CYS A 543 8.69 15.34 2.55
C CYS A 543 8.79 14.65 3.90
N TRP A 544 9.15 13.36 3.92
CA TRP A 544 9.14 12.55 5.15
C TRP A 544 10.50 12.43 5.82
N THR A 545 11.57 12.88 5.17
CA THR A 545 12.93 12.87 5.75
C THR A 545 13.18 14.08 6.66
N VAL A 546 12.51 15.21 6.42
CA VAL A 546 12.74 16.48 7.16
C VAL A 546 12.61 16.36 8.68
N ALA A 547 11.75 15.46 9.18
CA ALA A 547 11.57 15.25 10.62
C ALA A 547 12.76 14.56 11.30
N HIS A 548 13.67 13.97 10.54
CA HIS A 548 14.70 13.08 11.07
C HIS A 548 16.11 13.40 10.57
N ASP A 549 16.26 13.88 9.33
CA ASP A 549 17.55 14.24 8.73
C ASP A 549 17.39 15.39 7.71
N GLY A 550 17.62 16.62 8.15
CA GLY A 550 17.51 17.80 7.29
C GLY A 550 18.55 17.82 6.16
N GLY A 551 19.74 17.27 6.37
CA GLY A 551 20.79 17.23 5.35
C GLY A 551 20.44 16.28 4.21
N LEU A 552 19.94 15.09 4.54
CA LEU A 552 19.42 14.15 3.55
C LEU A 552 18.17 14.70 2.84
N ALA A 553 17.27 15.37 3.57
CA ALA A 553 16.08 15.99 2.98
C ALA A 553 16.41 17.04 1.92
N GLU A 554 17.42 17.89 2.13
CA GLU A 554 17.85 18.87 1.12
C GLU A 554 18.43 18.20 -0.13
N ARG A 555 19.21 17.12 0.02
CA ARG A 555 19.70 16.36 -1.15
C ARG A 555 18.56 15.75 -1.97
N PHE A 556 17.49 15.27 -1.31
CA PHE A 556 16.29 14.83 -2.03
C PHE A 556 15.57 15.98 -2.73
N ALA A 557 15.48 17.16 -2.10
CA ALA A 557 14.89 18.34 -2.72
C ALA A 557 15.68 18.81 -3.95
N GLU A 558 17.02 18.72 -3.91
CA GLU A 558 17.90 18.98 -5.05
C GLU A 558 17.65 18.00 -6.19
N LEU A 559 17.59 16.69 -5.91
CA LEU A 559 17.27 15.66 -6.91
C LEU A 559 15.86 15.80 -7.49
N ALA A 560 14.90 16.24 -6.67
CA ALA A 560 13.53 16.47 -7.12
C ALA A 560 13.39 17.73 -7.99
N GLY A 561 14.31 18.69 -7.85
CA GLY A 561 14.32 19.94 -8.64
C GLY A 561 13.15 20.89 -8.37
N HIS A 562 12.40 20.71 -7.27
CA HIS A 562 11.24 21.54 -6.95
C HIS A 562 11.59 22.80 -6.12
N GLU A 563 10.80 23.85 -6.27
CA GLU A 563 11.05 25.18 -5.68
C GLU A 563 10.48 25.38 -4.25
N TRP A 564 9.75 24.39 -3.72
CA TRP A 564 9.21 24.41 -2.36
C TRP A 564 10.05 23.57 -1.39
N ARG A 565 9.87 23.76 -0.08
CA ARG A 565 10.57 22.99 0.96
C ARG A 565 9.63 22.50 2.04
N ALA A 566 9.70 21.22 2.36
CA ALA A 566 9.11 20.68 3.59
C ALA A 566 9.98 21.16 4.76
N ARG A 567 9.35 21.69 5.82
CA ARG A 567 10.04 22.25 6.99
C ARG A 567 9.95 21.37 8.21
N TRP A 568 8.84 20.67 8.35
CA TRP A 568 8.62 19.70 9.41
C TRP A 568 7.62 18.66 8.93
N ALA A 569 7.67 17.48 9.54
CA ALA A 569 6.67 16.44 9.37
C ALA A 569 6.26 15.91 10.75
N PHE A 570 4.96 15.78 10.96
CA PHE A 570 4.34 15.14 12.10
C PHE A 570 3.79 13.79 11.65
N ALA A 571 4.32 12.68 12.16
CA ALA A 571 3.83 11.33 11.83
C ALA A 571 2.74 10.91 12.82
N GLY A 572 1.60 10.40 12.33
CA GLY A 572 0.44 10.00 13.15
C GLY A 572 0.69 8.82 14.12
N GLY A 573 1.89 8.22 14.10
CA GLY A 573 2.19 7.03 14.89
C GLY A 573 1.49 5.80 14.30
N THR A 574 0.76 5.05 15.12
CA THR A 574 -0.02 3.87 14.70
C THR A 574 -1.43 4.22 14.24
N ASP A 575 -1.96 5.37 14.66
CA ASP A 575 -3.28 5.82 14.28
C ASP A 575 -3.21 6.76 13.08
N PRO A 576 -4.08 6.59 12.06
CA PRO A 576 -4.04 7.43 10.87
C PRO A 576 -4.52 8.86 11.16
N VAL A 577 -3.86 9.80 10.51
CA VAL A 577 -4.35 11.18 10.42
C VAL A 577 -5.45 11.22 9.36
N HIS A 578 -6.61 11.77 9.69
CA HIS A 578 -7.75 11.72 8.76
C HIS A 578 -8.45 13.06 8.56
N LEU A 579 -8.18 14.06 9.40
CA LEU A 579 -8.74 15.41 9.27
C LEU A 579 -7.73 16.46 9.73
N LEU A 580 -7.79 17.62 9.08
CA LEU A 580 -7.02 18.81 9.42
C LEU A 580 -7.94 20.01 9.31
N ALA A 581 -7.91 20.87 10.31
CA ALA A 581 -8.60 22.15 10.31
C ALA A 581 -7.70 23.23 10.90
N ARG A 582 -7.87 24.46 10.43
CA ARG A 582 -7.28 25.61 11.10
C ARG A 582 -8.01 25.84 12.42
N HIS A 583 -7.27 26.13 13.49
CA HIS A 583 -7.81 26.49 14.79
C HIS A 583 -7.07 27.73 15.29
N GLU A 584 -7.64 28.91 15.02
CA GLU A 584 -6.98 30.20 15.33
C GLU A 584 -5.60 30.31 14.65
N ASP A 585 -4.52 30.46 15.43
CA ASP A 585 -3.11 30.47 15.00
C ASP A 585 -2.47 29.07 15.01
N ARG A 586 -3.27 28.02 15.25
CA ARG A 586 -2.84 26.61 15.34
C ARG A 586 -3.54 25.71 14.31
N LEU A 587 -3.18 24.43 14.33
CA LEU A 587 -3.79 23.38 13.53
C LEU A 587 -4.47 22.35 14.44
N ALA A 588 -5.74 22.06 14.23
CA ALA A 588 -6.42 20.92 14.83
C ALA A 588 -6.31 19.71 13.90
N VAL A 589 -5.79 18.59 14.43
CA VAL A 589 -5.50 17.38 13.65
C VAL A 589 -6.18 16.19 14.31
N ALA A 590 -7.03 15.47 13.57
CA ALA A 590 -7.61 14.24 14.07
C ALA A 590 -6.68 13.05 13.79
N VAL A 591 -6.24 12.39 14.87
CA VAL A 591 -5.39 11.20 14.87
C VAL A 591 -6.15 10.10 15.62
N GLY A 592 -6.60 9.07 14.91
CA GLY A 592 -7.42 8.02 15.50
C GLY A 592 -8.75 8.53 16.09
N TRP A 593 -8.87 8.57 17.43
CA TRP A 593 -10.03 9.18 18.12
C TRP A 593 -9.75 10.59 18.64
N ASP A 594 -8.48 10.96 18.75
CA ASP A 594 -8.08 12.17 19.44
C ASP A 594 -7.87 13.31 18.46
N VAL A 595 -8.23 14.50 18.87
CA VAL A 595 -7.90 15.74 18.17
C VAL A 595 -6.76 16.38 18.92
N VAL A 596 -5.62 16.53 18.27
CA VAL A 596 -4.42 17.19 18.81
C VAL A 596 -4.24 18.56 18.16
N VAL A 597 -3.56 19.46 18.85
CA VAL A 597 -3.27 20.80 18.33
C VAL A 597 -1.78 20.92 18.05
N LEU A 598 -1.44 21.25 16.80
CA LEU A 598 -0.07 21.44 16.35
C LEU A 598 0.26 22.92 16.16
N ASP A 599 1.51 23.26 16.47
CA ASP A 599 2.13 24.52 16.07
C ASP A 599 2.45 24.49 14.56
N PRO A 600 1.87 25.37 13.73
CA PRO A 600 2.14 25.38 12.29
C PRO A 600 3.59 25.79 11.94
N ALA A 601 4.30 26.46 12.85
CA ALA A 601 5.69 26.84 12.66
C ALA A 601 6.65 25.64 12.81
N THR A 602 6.33 24.69 13.70
CA THR A 602 7.27 23.63 14.11
C THR A 602 6.74 22.20 13.98
N GLY A 603 5.43 22.02 13.78
CA GLY A 603 4.76 20.70 13.75
C GLY A 603 4.66 20.02 15.12
N ARG A 604 5.03 20.71 16.21
CA ARG A 604 5.00 20.14 17.56
C ARG A 604 3.59 20.18 18.14
N SER A 605 3.19 19.08 18.78
CA SER A 605 1.93 19.00 19.50
C SER A 605 2.05 19.67 20.87
N ALA A 606 0.96 20.26 21.37
CA ALA A 606 0.77 20.42 22.80
C ALA A 606 0.59 19.03 23.44
N ASP A 607 1.15 18.78 24.64
CA ASP A 607 1.17 17.46 25.28
C ASP A 607 -0.23 16.93 25.71
N GLU A 608 -1.28 17.74 25.61
CA GLU A 608 -2.66 17.36 25.96
C GLU A 608 -3.58 17.27 24.73
N SER A 609 -4.39 16.21 24.65
CA SER A 609 -5.44 16.05 23.63
C SER A 609 -6.47 17.18 23.76
N PHE A 610 -6.74 17.89 22.66
CA PHE A 610 -7.64 19.03 22.61
C PHE A 610 -9.12 18.63 22.71
N ALA A 611 -9.49 17.54 22.05
CA ALA A 611 -10.81 16.93 22.10
C ALA A 611 -10.73 15.45 21.72
N ARG A 612 -11.82 14.72 21.92
CA ARG A 612 -11.97 13.34 21.46
C ARG A 612 -13.24 13.22 20.64
N LEU A 613 -13.14 12.66 19.45
CA LEU A 613 -14.28 12.39 18.59
C LEU A 613 -15.16 11.31 19.24
N THR A 614 -16.49 11.44 19.13
CA THR A 614 -17.41 10.35 19.55
C THR A 614 -17.90 9.51 18.38
N ASP A 615 -17.64 9.91 17.13
CA ASP A 615 -18.03 9.20 15.93
C ASP A 615 -16.95 9.23 14.85
N ARG A 616 -16.49 8.06 14.42
CA ARG A 616 -15.43 7.91 13.41
C ARG A 616 -15.93 7.99 11.96
N SER A 617 -17.21 8.22 11.74
CA SER A 617 -17.73 8.66 10.44
C SER A 617 -17.47 10.15 10.17
N THR A 618 -16.77 10.86 11.06
CA THR A 618 -16.40 12.26 10.86
C THR A 618 -15.65 12.46 9.54
N VAL A 619 -16.13 13.41 8.73
CA VAL A 619 -15.63 13.77 7.40
C VAL A 619 -15.06 15.19 7.32
N ALA A 620 -15.37 16.08 8.27
CA ALA A 620 -14.75 17.39 8.37
C ALA A 620 -14.57 17.82 9.84
N LEU A 621 -13.51 18.57 10.09
CA LEU A 621 -13.32 19.33 11.32
C LEU A 621 -13.44 20.81 10.99
N ALA A 622 -14.09 21.57 11.86
CA ALA A 622 -14.08 23.03 11.80
C ALA A 622 -13.76 23.57 13.18
N ALA A 623 -12.83 24.53 13.26
CA ALA A 623 -12.41 25.08 14.54
C ALA A 623 -12.07 26.58 14.41
N GLY A 624 -12.17 27.29 15.54
CA GLY A 624 -11.70 28.67 15.66
C GLY A 624 -12.78 29.75 15.78
N HIS A 625 -14.06 29.43 15.62
CA HIS A 625 -15.12 30.41 15.92
C HIS A 625 -15.36 30.48 17.43
N GLU A 626 -14.87 31.55 18.06
CA GLU A 626 -14.90 31.78 19.52
C GLU A 626 -14.27 30.64 20.34
N GLY A 627 -13.18 30.04 19.84
CA GLY A 627 -12.54 28.88 20.45
C GLY A 627 -13.33 27.56 20.31
N GLY A 628 -14.46 27.58 19.61
CA GLY A 628 -15.29 26.40 19.35
C GLY A 628 -14.67 25.45 18.32
N ALA A 629 -15.12 24.19 18.42
CA ALA A 629 -14.71 23.13 17.51
C ALA A 629 -15.88 22.17 17.25
N TRP A 630 -16.01 21.74 15.99
CA TRP A 630 -17.10 20.91 15.51
C TRP A 630 -16.58 19.80 14.61
N ALA A 631 -17.22 18.64 14.71
CA ALA A 631 -16.99 17.47 13.87
C ALA A 631 -18.24 17.20 13.02
N LEU A 632 -18.10 17.30 11.70
CA LEU A 632 -19.14 16.92 10.75
C LEU A 632 -19.05 15.42 10.48
N ARG A 633 -20.12 14.69 10.78
CA ARG A 633 -20.26 13.26 10.47
C ARG A 633 -20.68 13.07 9.03
N ARG A 634 -20.35 11.92 8.44
CA ARG A 634 -20.79 11.53 7.08
C ARG A 634 -22.31 11.54 6.91
N SER A 635 -23.05 11.40 8.00
CA SER A 635 -24.51 11.48 8.04
C SER A 635 -25.06 12.92 7.90
N GLY A 636 -24.19 13.93 7.84
CA GLY A 636 -24.55 15.35 7.85
C GLY A 636 -24.81 15.91 9.26
N ALA A 637 -24.80 15.06 10.28
CA ALA A 637 -24.93 15.51 11.67
C ALA A 637 -23.63 16.18 12.14
N VAL A 638 -23.75 17.26 12.91
CA VAL A 638 -22.60 17.93 13.51
C VAL A 638 -22.57 17.69 15.01
N GLU A 639 -21.41 17.24 15.47
CA GLU A 639 -21.04 17.12 16.86
C GLU A 639 -20.25 18.35 17.31
N GLU A 640 -20.64 18.90 18.46
CA GLU A 640 -19.95 20.01 19.09
C GLU A 640 -18.89 19.46 20.06
N LEU A 641 -17.62 19.56 19.66
CA LEU A 641 -16.47 19.08 20.44
C LEU A 641 -16.11 20.06 21.56
N ARG A 642 -16.19 21.36 21.25
CA ARG A 642 -16.06 22.45 22.22
C ARG A 642 -17.16 23.47 21.99
N PRO A 643 -18.04 23.69 22.98
CA PRO A 643 -19.14 24.61 22.81
C PRO A 643 -18.67 26.05 22.78
N SER A 644 -19.17 26.83 21.81
CA SER A 644 -18.89 28.27 21.73
C SER A 644 -20.08 29.09 21.24
N SER A 645 -20.84 28.61 20.24
CA SER A 645 -21.99 29.33 19.68
C SER A 645 -22.96 28.41 18.93
N ASP A 646 -24.21 28.85 18.76
CA ASP A 646 -25.22 28.16 17.94
C ASP A 646 -25.08 28.47 16.42
N ALA A 647 -23.99 29.12 15.97
CA ALA A 647 -23.78 29.51 14.58
C ALA A 647 -23.86 28.30 13.61
N VAL A 648 -23.17 27.21 13.94
CA VAL A 648 -23.21 25.99 13.12
C VAL A 648 -24.62 25.39 13.09
N ARG A 649 -25.35 25.42 14.22
CA ARG A 649 -26.72 24.90 14.27
C ARG A 649 -27.68 25.70 13.39
N ARG A 650 -27.56 27.03 13.42
CA ARG A 650 -28.34 27.92 12.55
C ARG A 650 -28.06 27.68 11.07
N LEU A 651 -26.78 27.48 10.72
CA LEU A 651 -26.37 27.16 9.36
C LEU A 651 -26.99 25.84 8.89
N LEU A 652 -26.90 24.78 9.70
CA LEU A 652 -27.45 23.46 9.34
C LEU A 652 -28.99 23.46 9.26
N ALA A 653 -29.66 24.23 10.11
CA ALA A 653 -31.12 24.33 10.09
C ALA A 653 -31.67 24.97 8.80
N ALA A 654 -30.83 25.70 8.05
CA ALA A 654 -31.18 26.30 6.77
C ALA A 654 -30.99 25.35 5.56
N MET A 655 -30.55 24.11 5.78
CA MET A 655 -30.19 23.16 4.71
C MET A 655 -31.26 22.09 4.49
N ASP A 656 -31.52 21.77 3.23
CA ASP A 656 -32.45 20.71 2.84
C ASP A 656 -31.77 19.34 2.63
N ASP A 657 -30.50 19.33 2.16
CA ASP A 657 -29.80 18.11 1.71
C ASP A 657 -28.66 17.64 2.65
N GLY A 658 -28.51 18.29 3.81
CA GLY A 658 -27.49 17.98 4.83
C GLY A 658 -26.06 18.40 4.42
N ALA A 659 -25.22 18.64 5.43
CA ALA A 659 -23.84 19.09 5.21
C ALA A 659 -22.91 17.94 4.80
N THR A 660 -22.09 18.16 3.78
CA THR A 660 -21.06 17.22 3.31
C THR A 660 -19.63 17.73 3.52
N ALA A 661 -19.48 19.04 3.75
CA ALA A 661 -18.21 19.68 4.14
C ALA A 661 -18.49 20.84 5.13
N LEU A 662 -17.53 21.18 5.99
CA LEU A 662 -17.68 22.23 7.01
C LEU A 662 -16.36 22.96 7.24
N ALA A 663 -16.41 24.28 7.36
CA ALA A 663 -15.28 25.12 7.76
C ALA A 663 -15.73 26.28 8.65
N ALA A 664 -14.84 26.75 9.52
CA ALA A 664 -15.08 27.88 10.40
C ALA A 664 -13.86 28.81 10.43
N ARG A 665 -14.10 30.10 10.62
CA ARG A 665 -13.05 31.10 10.83
C ARG A 665 -13.40 31.96 12.04
N GLY A 666 -12.40 32.17 12.90
CA GLY A 666 -12.46 33.07 14.05
C GLY A 666 -11.97 34.48 13.78
N GLY A 667 -11.79 35.24 14.87
CA GLY A 667 -11.28 36.60 14.86
C GLY A 667 -12.34 37.65 14.49
N GLU A 668 -11.90 38.83 14.03
CA GLU A 668 -12.79 39.95 13.70
C GLU A 668 -13.73 39.68 12.52
N GLN A 669 -13.41 38.69 11.69
CA GLN A 669 -14.17 38.30 10.49
C GLN A 669 -14.73 36.88 10.66
N ARG A 670 -15.47 36.67 11.76
CA ARG A 670 -16.00 35.36 12.15
C ARG A 670 -17.10 34.87 11.21
N ALA A 671 -16.99 33.63 10.76
CA ALA A 671 -17.96 33.02 9.86
C ALA A 671 -17.88 31.48 9.88
N VAL A 672 -18.97 30.85 9.48
CA VAL A 672 -19.06 29.39 9.26
C VAL A 672 -19.58 29.12 7.86
N ALA A 673 -18.97 28.17 7.17
CA ALA A 673 -19.33 27.75 5.82
C ALA A 673 -19.56 26.24 5.73
N THR A 674 -20.47 25.83 4.84
CA THR A 674 -20.73 24.41 4.56
C THR A 674 -21.06 24.20 3.09
N GLY A 675 -20.79 23.00 2.59
CA GLY A 675 -21.28 22.52 1.30
C GLY A 675 -22.25 21.36 1.50
N ASP A 676 -23.10 21.11 0.50
CA ASP A 676 -24.11 20.04 0.55
C ASP A 676 -24.01 19.01 -0.60
N ALA A 677 -24.85 17.97 -0.49
CA ALA A 677 -24.94 16.90 -1.47
C ALA A 677 -25.48 17.34 -2.84
N SER A 678 -26.17 18.49 -2.91
CA SER A 678 -26.70 19.06 -4.15
C SER A 678 -25.65 19.86 -4.95
N GLY A 679 -24.48 20.11 -4.35
CA GLY A 679 -23.41 20.89 -4.95
C GLY A 679 -23.49 22.40 -4.65
N ARG A 680 -24.31 22.82 -3.66
CA ARG A 680 -24.38 24.22 -3.21
C ARG A 680 -23.47 24.48 -2.01
N VAL A 681 -23.17 25.75 -1.80
CA VAL A 681 -22.42 26.24 -0.63
C VAL A 681 -23.24 27.26 0.14
N HIS A 682 -23.06 27.26 1.46
CA HIS A 682 -23.76 28.09 2.42
C HIS A 682 -22.75 28.81 3.32
N LEU A 683 -23.07 30.04 3.72
CA LEU A 683 -22.27 30.87 4.60
C LEU A 683 -23.17 31.55 5.63
N LEU A 684 -22.72 31.53 6.88
CA LEU A 684 -23.23 32.37 7.95
C LEU A 684 -22.13 33.33 8.39
N ASP A 685 -22.36 34.64 8.19
CA ASP A 685 -21.54 35.71 8.78
C ASP A 685 -22.11 36.02 10.17
N ASP A 686 -21.36 35.73 11.23
CA ASP A 686 -21.87 35.80 12.59
C ASP A 686 -21.70 37.20 13.23
N ARG A 687 -21.36 38.22 12.45
CA ARG A 687 -21.19 39.59 12.96
C ARG A 687 -22.52 40.30 13.18
N ASP A 688 -23.49 40.07 12.30
CA ASP A 688 -24.70 40.89 12.21
C ASP A 688 -26.00 40.16 12.60
N GLY A 689 -25.91 38.90 13.03
CA GLY A 689 -27.10 38.08 13.34
C GLY A 689 -27.97 37.79 12.12
N THR A 690 -27.39 37.88 10.92
CA THR A 690 -28.03 37.63 9.64
C THR A 690 -28.32 36.15 9.43
N ASP A 691 -29.34 35.87 8.62
CA ASP A 691 -29.65 34.50 8.20
C ASP A 691 -28.53 33.93 7.31
N ALA A 692 -28.40 32.61 7.30
CA ALA A 692 -27.49 31.93 6.40
C ALA A 692 -27.83 32.25 4.94
N VAL A 693 -26.81 32.55 4.14
CA VAL A 693 -26.92 32.79 2.70
C VAL A 693 -26.30 31.63 1.94
N HIS A 694 -26.84 31.32 0.77
CA HIS A 694 -26.37 30.21 -0.07
C HIS A 694 -26.17 30.66 -1.52
N SER A 695 -25.45 29.86 -2.31
CA SER A 695 -25.26 30.13 -3.73
C SER A 695 -26.59 30.04 -4.49
N ASP A 696 -26.88 30.97 -5.40
CA ASP A 696 -28.14 31.01 -6.16
C ASP A 696 -28.38 29.73 -6.99
N ALA A 697 -27.29 29.09 -7.46
CA ALA A 697 -27.29 27.81 -8.17
C ALA A 697 -26.24 26.85 -7.58
N PRO A 698 -26.34 25.53 -7.83
CA PRO A 698 -25.27 24.59 -7.55
C PRO A 698 -23.97 25.03 -8.23
N LEU A 699 -22.88 25.05 -7.47
CA LEU A 699 -21.54 25.32 -7.99
C LEU A 699 -20.86 24.06 -8.53
N HIS A 700 -21.31 22.89 -8.05
CA HIS A 700 -20.79 21.58 -8.41
C HIS A 700 -21.88 20.70 -9.02
N ALA A 701 -21.48 19.79 -9.92
CA ALA A 701 -22.36 18.78 -10.52
C ALA A 701 -22.53 17.53 -9.63
N ALA A 702 -21.80 17.47 -8.53
CA ALA A 702 -21.78 16.38 -7.56
C ALA A 702 -21.61 16.95 -6.14
N PRO A 703 -21.75 16.14 -5.07
CA PRO A 703 -21.61 16.60 -3.69
C PRO A 703 -20.33 17.40 -3.44
N VAL A 704 -20.44 18.47 -2.65
CA VAL A 704 -19.27 19.24 -2.19
C VAL A 704 -18.48 18.40 -1.20
N THR A 705 -17.19 18.20 -1.44
CA THR A 705 -16.31 17.36 -0.61
C THR A 705 -15.42 18.15 0.32
N ALA A 706 -15.14 19.42 0.01
CA ALA A 706 -14.32 20.29 0.84
C ALA A 706 -14.72 21.76 0.69
N VAL A 707 -14.56 22.53 1.77
CA VAL A 707 -14.82 23.98 1.80
C VAL A 707 -13.79 24.63 2.72
N ASP A 708 -13.32 25.83 2.36
CA ASP A 708 -12.56 26.70 3.24
C ASP A 708 -12.91 28.18 2.97
N LEU A 709 -12.60 29.06 3.92
CA LEU A 709 -12.96 30.48 3.87
C LEU A 709 -11.82 31.43 4.23
N ALA A 710 -11.71 32.50 3.45
CA ALA A 710 -10.83 33.63 3.71
C ALA A 710 -11.60 34.95 3.69
N HIS A 711 -10.98 36.00 4.23
CA HIS A 711 -11.46 37.36 4.04
C HIS A 711 -10.59 38.05 2.99
N HIS A 712 -11.20 38.50 1.89
CA HIS A 712 -10.49 39.08 0.76
C HIS A 712 -11.25 40.29 0.21
N GLY A 713 -10.57 41.43 0.06
CA GLY A 713 -11.16 42.64 -0.50
C GLY A 713 -12.41 43.15 0.24
N GLY A 714 -12.48 42.95 1.56
CA GLY A 714 -13.61 43.36 2.40
C GLY A 714 -14.79 42.38 2.44
N HIS A 715 -14.68 41.20 1.81
CA HIS A 715 -15.74 40.20 1.73
C HIS A 715 -15.27 38.82 2.18
N HIS A 716 -16.22 37.98 2.60
CA HIS A 716 -15.99 36.55 2.78
C HIS A 716 -15.87 35.87 1.41
N LEU A 717 -14.72 35.25 1.16
CA LEU A 717 -14.42 34.43 0.00
C LEU A 717 -14.46 32.97 0.43
N LEU A 718 -15.31 32.18 -0.22
CA LEU A 718 -15.37 30.74 -0.05
C LEU A 718 -14.69 30.07 -1.23
N VAL A 719 -13.92 29.02 -0.95
CA VAL A 719 -13.41 28.08 -1.95
C VAL A 719 -14.00 26.72 -1.64
N SER A 720 -14.56 26.06 -2.65
CA SER A 720 -15.17 24.74 -2.53
C SER A 720 -14.65 23.77 -3.57
N GLY A 721 -14.54 22.50 -3.17
CA GLY A 721 -14.15 21.37 -4.01
C GLY A 721 -15.27 20.35 -4.09
N GLY A 722 -15.47 19.74 -5.25
CA GLY A 722 -16.52 18.74 -5.46
C GLY A 722 -15.98 17.35 -5.80
N LEU A 723 -16.87 16.37 -5.66
CA LEU A 723 -16.66 15.01 -6.19
C LEU A 723 -16.53 15.00 -7.73
N ASP A 724 -16.99 16.07 -8.38
CA ASP A 724 -16.82 16.34 -9.82
C ASP A 724 -15.40 16.80 -10.21
N GLY A 725 -14.51 16.98 -9.23
CA GLY A 725 -13.12 17.37 -9.45
C GLY A 725 -12.91 18.86 -9.73
N ALA A 726 -13.99 19.66 -9.70
CA ALA A 726 -13.93 21.10 -9.88
C ALA A 726 -13.61 21.82 -8.56
N VAL A 727 -12.92 22.96 -8.67
CA VAL A 727 -12.66 23.89 -7.57
C VAL A 727 -13.29 25.23 -7.91
N GLN A 728 -14.21 25.70 -7.08
CA GLN A 728 -15.00 26.92 -7.32
C GLN A 728 -14.73 27.96 -6.25
N ALA A 729 -14.87 29.23 -6.63
CA ALA A 729 -14.82 30.36 -5.71
C ALA A 729 -16.18 31.07 -5.68
N TRP A 730 -16.61 31.49 -4.49
CA TRP A 730 -17.87 32.19 -4.30
C TRP A 730 -17.75 33.32 -3.29
N MET A 731 -18.41 34.44 -3.59
CA MET A 731 -18.57 35.58 -2.68
C MET A 731 -20.06 35.96 -2.68
N PRO A 732 -20.73 36.00 -1.50
CA PRO A 732 -22.14 36.39 -1.43
C PRO A 732 -22.41 37.74 -2.11
N GLY A 733 -23.51 37.81 -2.87
CA GLY A 733 -23.91 39.03 -3.59
C GLY A 733 -23.03 39.39 -4.78
N ARG A 734 -22.07 38.55 -5.16
CA ARG A 734 -21.28 38.70 -6.40
C ARG A 734 -21.64 37.60 -7.40
N GLY A 735 -21.50 37.92 -8.68
CA GLY A 735 -21.64 36.94 -9.76
C GLY A 735 -20.57 35.84 -9.72
N PRO A 736 -20.69 34.82 -10.57
CA PRO A 736 -19.77 33.68 -10.59
C PRO A 736 -18.32 34.15 -10.76
N LEU A 737 -17.44 33.64 -9.90
CA LEU A 737 -16.01 33.96 -9.92
C LEU A 737 -15.27 32.96 -10.81
N SER A 738 -14.14 33.39 -11.37
CA SER A 738 -13.25 32.46 -12.07
C SER A 738 -12.73 31.39 -11.11
N PRO A 739 -12.65 30.11 -11.54
CA PRO A 739 -12.08 29.05 -10.74
C PRO A 739 -10.67 29.39 -10.21
N PRO A 740 -10.42 29.29 -8.89
CA PRO A 740 -9.14 29.67 -8.31
C PRO A 740 -8.03 28.67 -8.67
N VAL A 741 -8.40 27.41 -8.89
CA VAL A 741 -7.51 26.32 -9.29
C VAL A 741 -8.14 25.56 -10.45
N PRO A 742 -7.38 25.16 -11.49
CA PRO A 742 -7.93 24.39 -12.61
C PRO A 742 -8.55 23.05 -12.18
N ALA A 743 -9.72 22.73 -12.75
CA ALA A 743 -10.42 21.47 -12.51
C ALA A 743 -9.67 20.24 -13.07
N ARG A 744 -10.00 19.06 -12.55
CA ARG A 744 -9.46 17.75 -12.98
C ARG A 744 -10.57 16.71 -13.01
N ASP A 745 -10.38 15.62 -13.74
CA ASP A 745 -11.34 14.49 -13.82
C ASP A 745 -11.21 13.51 -12.64
N VAL A 746 -10.79 14.03 -11.49
CA VAL A 746 -10.50 13.26 -10.27
C VAL A 746 -11.20 13.99 -9.13
N PRO A 747 -11.83 13.32 -8.16
CA PRO A 747 -12.47 13.98 -7.03
C PRO A 747 -11.53 14.85 -6.19
N VAL A 748 -12.00 16.04 -5.77
CA VAL A 748 -11.30 16.89 -4.80
C VAL A 748 -11.44 16.28 -3.40
N THR A 749 -10.34 16.21 -2.64
CA THR A 749 -10.34 15.70 -1.26
C THR A 749 -10.22 16.80 -0.22
N ALA A 750 -9.57 17.91 -0.54
CA ALA A 750 -9.38 19.03 0.36
C ALA A 750 -9.14 20.33 -0.42
N VAL A 751 -9.52 21.46 0.18
CA VAL A 751 -9.20 22.81 -0.31
C VAL A 751 -8.71 23.66 0.86
N ALA A 752 -7.89 24.67 0.57
CA ALA A 752 -7.51 25.70 1.54
C ALA A 752 -7.39 27.06 0.85
N VAL A 753 -7.74 28.13 1.57
CA VAL A 753 -7.60 29.51 1.09
C VAL A 753 -7.15 30.45 2.20
N ALA A 754 -6.16 31.30 1.89
CA ALA A 754 -5.70 32.36 2.79
C ALA A 754 -5.38 33.63 2.02
N THR A 755 -5.62 34.79 2.65
CA THR A 755 -5.05 36.06 2.18
C THR A 755 -3.78 36.31 3.00
N THR A 756 -2.64 36.28 2.32
CA THR A 756 -1.31 36.45 2.91
C THR A 756 -0.75 37.82 2.54
N PRO A 757 0.37 38.26 3.14
CA PRO A 757 1.07 39.47 2.69
C PRO A 757 1.47 39.44 1.22
N GLY A 758 1.67 38.25 0.63
CA GLY A 758 2.02 38.04 -0.77
C GLY A 758 0.83 37.99 -1.74
N GLY A 759 -0.40 38.03 -1.24
CA GLY A 759 -1.62 37.94 -2.03
C GLY A 759 -2.51 36.76 -1.62
N LEU A 760 -3.47 36.41 -2.48
CA LEU A 760 -4.37 35.29 -2.21
C LEU A 760 -3.66 33.98 -2.54
N VAL A 761 -3.71 33.01 -1.64
CA VAL A 761 -3.20 31.65 -1.87
C VAL A 761 -4.36 30.69 -1.82
N CYS A 762 -4.52 29.88 -2.86
CA CYS A 762 -5.53 28.83 -2.96
C CYS A 762 -4.86 27.49 -3.20
N ALA A 763 -5.20 26.47 -2.42
CA ALA A 763 -4.71 25.11 -2.59
C ALA A 763 -5.88 24.14 -2.78
N ALA A 764 -5.70 23.12 -3.61
CA ALA A 764 -6.63 22.02 -3.77
C ALA A 764 -5.87 20.70 -3.87
N ALA A 765 -6.46 19.63 -3.33
CA ALA A 765 -5.93 18.28 -3.39
C ALA A 765 -6.95 17.32 -4.00
N TRP A 766 -6.44 16.27 -4.64
CA TRP A 766 -7.27 15.27 -5.31
C TRP A 766 -6.95 13.85 -4.83
N THR A 767 -7.88 12.93 -5.11
CA THR A 767 -7.75 11.51 -4.73
C THR A 767 -6.56 10.80 -5.39
N ASP A 768 -6.00 11.35 -6.46
CA ASP A 768 -4.78 10.86 -7.12
C ASP A 768 -3.46 11.31 -6.44
N GLY A 769 -3.56 12.05 -5.33
CA GLY A 769 -2.41 12.53 -4.57
C GLY A 769 -1.74 13.79 -5.11
N LEU A 770 -2.30 14.46 -6.13
CA LEU A 770 -1.84 15.79 -6.50
C LEU A 770 -2.32 16.81 -5.47
N VAL A 771 -1.43 17.70 -5.03
CA VAL A 771 -1.80 18.96 -4.40
C VAL A 771 -1.33 20.10 -5.29
N ARG A 772 -2.25 20.98 -5.70
CA ARG A 772 -1.93 22.15 -6.50
C ARG A 772 -2.15 23.41 -5.68
N VAL A 773 -1.17 24.29 -5.69
CA VAL A 773 -1.24 25.60 -5.03
C VAL A 773 -1.10 26.69 -6.05
N VAL A 774 -1.98 27.69 -5.99
CA VAL A 774 -1.98 28.88 -6.83
C VAL A 774 -1.78 30.09 -5.93
N LEU A 775 -0.70 30.83 -6.16
CA LEU A 775 -0.43 32.11 -5.53
C LEU A 775 -0.88 33.20 -6.50
N ALA A 776 -1.90 33.96 -6.12
CA ALA A 776 -2.45 35.08 -6.86
C ALA A 776 -2.03 36.41 -6.20
N GLY A 777 -0.77 36.80 -6.47
CA GLY A 777 -0.18 38.08 -6.08
C GLY A 777 -0.03 39.02 -7.28
N ALA A 778 1.13 39.68 -7.40
CA ALA A 778 1.46 40.48 -8.59
C ALA A 778 1.57 39.61 -9.86
N GLU A 779 2.10 38.40 -9.72
CA GLU A 779 2.10 37.35 -10.74
C GLU A 779 1.39 36.11 -10.21
N ARG A 780 0.81 35.31 -11.12
CA ARG A 780 0.16 34.05 -10.78
C ARG A 780 1.16 32.91 -10.87
N VAL A 781 1.58 32.36 -9.73
CA VAL A 781 2.51 31.22 -9.65
C VAL A 781 1.71 29.95 -9.29
N THR A 782 2.08 28.82 -9.87
CA THR A 782 1.45 27.52 -9.58
C THR A 782 2.51 26.51 -9.17
N HIS A 783 2.30 25.83 -8.04
CA HIS A 783 3.11 24.71 -7.61
C HIS A 783 2.28 23.43 -7.61
N ASP A 784 2.85 22.36 -8.17
CA ASP A 784 2.32 21.00 -8.08
C ASP A 784 3.18 20.20 -7.11
N LEU A 785 2.54 19.62 -6.10
CA LEU A 785 3.18 18.88 -5.03
C LEU A 785 2.70 17.42 -5.07
N ARG A 786 3.66 16.49 -4.98
CA ARG A 786 3.44 15.04 -4.93
C ARG A 786 4.03 14.48 -3.64
N LEU A 787 3.18 14.33 -2.63
CA LEU A 787 3.61 14.20 -1.23
C LEU A 787 3.77 12.76 -0.71
N GLY A 788 3.45 11.75 -1.51
CA GLY A 788 3.46 10.35 -1.06
C GLY A 788 2.08 9.70 -1.00
N ALA A 789 1.07 10.48 -0.63
CA ALA A 789 -0.29 10.01 -0.39
C ALA A 789 -1.32 11.11 -0.68
N PRO A 790 -2.59 10.76 -0.95
CA PRO A 790 -3.69 11.72 -1.03
C PRO A 790 -3.80 12.56 0.24
N ALA A 791 -3.91 13.88 0.04
CA ALA A 791 -4.18 14.75 1.17
C ALA A 791 -5.62 14.55 1.63
N VAL A 792 -5.79 14.33 2.92
CA VAL A 792 -7.09 14.22 3.62
C VAL A 792 -7.53 15.55 4.23
N GLY A 793 -6.63 16.55 4.23
CA GLY A 793 -6.95 17.92 4.66
C GLY A 793 -5.84 18.89 4.28
N LEU A 794 -6.20 20.15 4.07
CA LEU A 794 -5.30 21.25 3.78
C LEU A 794 -5.60 22.41 4.73
N ALA A 795 -4.58 23.14 5.14
CA ALA A 795 -4.72 24.42 5.83
C ALA A 795 -3.63 25.38 5.36
N LEU A 796 -3.95 26.66 5.27
CA LEU A 796 -2.99 27.73 5.01
C LEU A 796 -2.91 28.63 6.24
N THR A 797 -1.68 28.94 6.68
CA THR A 797 -1.46 29.95 7.72
C THR A 797 -1.59 31.35 7.13
N ASP A 798 -1.77 32.36 7.98
CA ASP A 798 -1.84 33.75 7.54
C ASP A 798 -0.48 34.24 6.96
N GLU A 799 0.64 33.59 7.32
CA GLU A 799 1.98 33.79 6.74
C GLU A 799 2.18 33.05 5.41
N GLY A 800 1.23 32.22 4.98
CA GLY A 800 1.28 31.51 3.70
C GLY A 800 1.99 30.16 3.73
N ARG A 801 2.23 29.58 4.91
CA ARG A 801 2.68 28.19 5.01
C ARG A 801 1.53 27.25 4.68
N LEU A 802 1.79 26.27 3.82
CA LEU A 802 0.85 25.21 3.53
C LEU A 802 1.04 24.05 4.50
N CYS A 803 -0.01 23.67 5.20
CA CYS A 803 -0.07 22.47 6.02
C CYS A 803 -0.91 21.42 5.31
N VAL A 804 -0.34 20.23 5.10
CA VAL A 804 -0.99 19.14 4.36
C VAL A 804 -1.09 17.92 5.24
N ALA A 805 -2.32 17.49 5.53
CA ALA A 805 -2.56 16.22 6.19
C ALA A 805 -2.76 15.12 5.13
N THR A 806 -2.08 14.01 5.34
CA THR A 806 -2.22 12.73 4.61
C THR A 806 -2.59 11.65 5.62
N ALA A 807 -2.93 10.44 5.18
CA ALA A 807 -3.23 9.33 6.11
C ALA A 807 -2.07 9.05 7.10
N THR A 808 -0.84 9.28 6.66
CA THR A 808 0.39 8.95 7.39
C THR A 808 0.86 10.06 8.35
N GLY A 809 0.38 11.29 8.17
CA GLY A 809 0.85 12.43 8.96
C GLY A 809 0.55 13.80 8.36
N VAL A 810 1.08 14.84 8.99
CA VAL A 810 0.95 16.25 8.58
C VAL A 810 2.30 16.83 8.18
N LEU A 811 2.36 17.54 7.07
CA LEU A 811 3.54 18.22 6.54
C LEU A 811 3.36 19.73 6.63
N GLY A 812 4.40 20.46 7.03
CA GLY A 812 4.49 21.91 6.88
C GLY A 812 5.40 22.29 5.72
N ILE A 813 4.88 23.03 4.74
CA ILE A 813 5.54 23.31 3.47
C ILE A 813 5.61 24.82 3.23
N ASP A 814 6.82 25.30 2.97
CA ASP A 814 7.07 26.65 2.51
C ASP A 814 7.06 26.65 0.97
N LEU A 815 6.20 27.49 0.40
CA LEU A 815 5.97 27.59 -1.06
C LEU A 815 6.89 28.61 -1.74
N THR A 816 7.69 29.33 -0.95
CA THR A 816 8.67 30.31 -1.44
C THR A 816 9.95 30.13 -0.65
N THR A 817 11.07 29.89 -1.34
CA THR A 817 12.40 30.13 -0.77
C THR A 817 12.66 31.63 -0.84
N ALA A 818 12.35 32.35 0.24
CA ALA A 818 13.05 33.59 0.55
C ALA A 818 14.30 33.24 1.38
#